data_AF-A0A836V4Y5-F1
#
_entry.id   AF-A0A836V4Y5-F1
#
_cell.length_a   1.000
_cell.length_b   1.000
_cell.length_c   1.000
_cell.angle_alpha   90.00
_cell.angle_beta   90.00
_cell.angle_gamma   90.00
#
_symmetry.space_group_name_H-M   'P 1'
#
loop_
_entity.id
_entity.type
_entity.pdbx_description
1 polymer ?
#
loop_
_entity_poly.entity_id
_entity_poly.type
_entity_poly.pdbx_seq_one_letter_code
_entity_poly.pdbx_strand_id
1 'polypeptide(L)'
;MAPQNSEITQKPYASELYTPPAVPFQLPSVEVYTPTPPAAENRDNRFGSSAPVTPGALEGPAGPSDLASPGAFDAPNGSHKNVPGGLDGVRSETFRAPGLVNPYDRSQLKRDDVVQFVDFDGQKLPEVRVVGKNGEYLGRDKEHGDRISEINFAGNKKSALIGYAGDNATAPNRIDITEKTSDGMVSRTSYRQEESGKWGLYINDRRLTQLPGEVKLAQDGTISHETGDGYWHTERLDGSVVTEKQLAGGARVAVGSDGSVSQVSRPDGSRVEVQKIAGQPFSVTETDANGQSVNWTNSDGSWTSQQRPGEVRKDIKLYNNGLLSFESGDTRTHVLGNGNELKESTSAQNIKFDEQGRLKAITYSNGDTRNVVFEEGTDRVKSMTYITKATGQTSEYTRVGSEEKFEYKGTDAKGRVKTGKWNGSIDCSPDGTFTIKDGEGNGRKLDGFVIKTPTDGKTYLEKKNADGSTLICNKDKEIQALLRPDNSKVEVQREGSQITKVSETRPDGSKINFAYDSSTKTWSCDNSLIPNSKSQPVDADGNLKFKTADGSMHSVGTNGRERIVTKDGATLENNAKGELEKITQRSGEYRVVNREGDKVVGFTDYDKAGALKRELKGVSNLHVDNNGDFKYVDANGSTVVERSNFSRVENDASGRIAKVTRPDGSHRDFTYDATTGELSKISDVTKTEKGDRTDDWTRKRNAAPPQGDGKFTDTFERLRPQDGRTVESRTNVQLDPSGDYSYKDQKGRERESRVSERFRRSGEGFTSATIEEAHYNFLDEMRMNVKDESKLERLELMMNGFEKRLSDSVELRVAAGQSEEAAQEKMEQKVAATYDHLTRMVQADDSAIDSKETRVMLAETFMYHAWEPETVNQQGWGSCWLQSGYIPCGLGKHTDDMAKVLADVSLTGKYTDRKGNNYDFKRDQLGIHSRADGAGWSIQNATQDNSQPSPVAHRLDRTLSVMDRGAGYGGAGNSQRIRTGGGGQREIMRRVTGDELLYTNYPHSRKERLAMLEAGGAQRSGGPGHVATLAMRKIGENWAIVRGDQYDGRDRVVSVIRDLKQWLNTGESARIERSFAPEWNKEFKIADNVKPSDFRPGPNRFNDDDNDRPVRPFRRFFRRRG
;
A
#
# COMPACT_ATOMS: atom_id res chain seq x y z
N MET A 1 53.65 -4.55 -2.81
CA MET A 1 53.27 -3.76 -4.00
C MET A 1 52.02 -2.98 -3.65
N ALA A 2 52.11 -1.66 -3.56
CA ALA A 2 51.02 -0.75 -3.19
C ALA A 2 50.99 0.43 -4.18
N PRO A 3 49.82 0.95 -4.60
CA PRO A 3 49.70 2.26 -5.23
C PRO A 3 49.06 3.26 -4.24
N GLN A 4 49.77 4.31 -3.83
CA GLN A 4 49.90 5.65 -4.45
C GLN A 4 48.69 6.58 -4.23
N ASN A 5 48.88 7.48 -3.25
CA ASN A 5 48.14 8.70 -2.99
C ASN A 5 48.31 9.71 -4.14
N SER A 6 47.25 10.48 -4.42
CA SER A 6 47.38 11.77 -5.12
C SER A 6 46.69 12.87 -4.30
N GLU A 7 47.50 13.79 -3.81
CA GLU A 7 47.12 15.07 -3.22
C GLU A 7 46.78 16.06 -4.35
N ILE A 8 45.67 16.80 -4.19
CA ILE A 8 45.33 17.93 -5.06
C ILE A 8 45.68 19.23 -4.32
N THR A 9 46.68 19.91 -4.86
CA THR A 9 47.14 21.26 -4.51
C THR A 9 46.08 22.33 -4.76
N GLN A 10 45.85 23.18 -3.75
CA GLN A 10 45.14 24.46 -3.87
C GLN A 10 46.02 25.56 -4.50
N LYS A 11 45.43 26.41 -5.33
CA LYS A 11 45.92 27.77 -5.64
C LYS A 11 44.75 28.78 -5.75
N PRO A 12 45.00 30.07 -5.48
CA PRO A 12 44.00 31.02 -4.99
C PRO A 12 43.30 31.81 -6.11
N TYR A 13 42.04 32.17 -5.88
CA TYR A 13 41.32 33.12 -6.73
C TYR A 13 41.59 34.56 -6.28
N ALA A 14 42.09 35.35 -7.22
CA ALA A 14 42.23 36.79 -7.14
C ALA A 14 40.88 37.48 -7.33
N SER A 15 40.70 38.57 -6.61
CA SER A 15 39.60 39.53 -6.70
C SER A 15 39.74 40.42 -7.94
N GLU A 16 38.73 40.44 -8.81
CA GLU A 16 38.51 41.55 -9.74
C GLU A 16 37.04 41.99 -9.74
N LEU A 17 36.90 43.31 -9.68
CA LEU A 17 35.66 44.09 -9.72
C LEU A 17 34.96 43.91 -11.07
N TYR A 18 33.65 43.66 -11.06
CA TYR A 18 32.81 43.80 -12.25
C TYR A 18 31.53 44.56 -11.93
N THR A 19 31.46 45.80 -12.42
CA THR A 19 30.27 46.66 -12.48
C THR A 19 29.26 46.10 -13.49
N PRO A 20 27.94 46.10 -13.17
CA PRO A 20 26.91 45.63 -14.09
C PRO A 20 26.60 46.67 -15.19
N PRO A 21 26.29 46.24 -16.43
CA PRO A 21 25.88 47.14 -17.50
C PRO A 21 24.43 47.58 -17.34
N ALA A 22 24.20 48.88 -17.51
CA ALA A 22 22.88 49.48 -17.68
C ALA A 22 22.32 49.13 -19.07
N VAL A 23 21.08 48.64 -19.12
CA VAL A 23 20.33 48.43 -20.37
C VAL A 23 19.03 49.26 -20.28
N PRO A 24 18.72 50.09 -21.30
CA PRO A 24 17.56 50.98 -21.26
C PRO A 24 16.25 50.26 -21.55
N PHE A 25 15.23 50.66 -20.79
CA PHE A 25 13.83 50.26 -20.91
C PHE A 25 13.21 50.91 -22.17
N GLN A 26 12.70 50.10 -23.10
CA GLN A 26 11.87 50.57 -24.23
C GLN A 26 10.46 49.97 -24.12
N LEU A 27 9.46 50.85 -24.08
CA LEU A 27 8.04 50.52 -24.02
C LEU A 27 7.54 49.95 -25.36
N PRO A 28 6.71 48.88 -25.37
CA PRO A 28 5.97 48.50 -26.55
C PRO A 28 4.71 49.37 -26.71
N SER A 29 4.53 49.88 -27.93
CA SER A 29 3.40 50.66 -28.41
C SER A 29 2.10 49.85 -28.46
N VAL A 30 1.00 50.54 -28.12
CA VAL A 30 -0.39 50.10 -28.20
C VAL A 30 -0.83 50.01 -29.66
N GLU A 31 -1.38 48.86 -30.09
CA GLU A 31 -2.21 48.77 -31.29
C GLU A 31 -3.64 48.35 -30.93
N VAL A 32 -4.56 48.99 -31.66
CA VAL A 32 -5.99 49.11 -31.39
C VAL A 32 -6.77 47.97 -32.04
N TYR A 33 -7.80 47.51 -31.33
CA TYR A 33 -8.79 46.51 -31.74
C TYR A 33 -9.62 46.94 -32.96
N THR A 34 -9.88 46.01 -33.88
CA THR A 34 -11.15 45.97 -34.65
C THR A 34 -11.65 44.52 -34.80
N PRO A 35 -12.95 44.23 -34.56
CA PRO A 35 -13.51 42.88 -34.62
C PRO A 35 -14.19 42.58 -35.97
N THR A 36 -14.18 41.31 -36.39
CA THR A 36 -14.97 40.79 -37.52
C THR A 36 -15.63 39.44 -37.14
N PRO A 37 -16.75 39.06 -37.79
CA PRO A 37 -17.91 38.40 -37.17
C PRO A 37 -17.94 36.87 -37.36
N PRO A 38 -18.89 36.15 -36.74
CA PRO A 38 -18.95 34.69 -36.83
C PRO A 38 -19.58 34.23 -38.15
N ALA A 39 -18.96 33.23 -38.78
CA ALA A 39 -19.57 32.50 -39.89
C ALA A 39 -20.37 31.30 -39.38
N ALA A 40 -21.55 31.17 -39.95
CA ALA A 40 -22.62 30.23 -39.61
C ALA A 40 -22.45 28.84 -40.24
N GLU A 41 -23.14 27.88 -39.61
CA GLU A 41 -23.86 26.72 -40.16
C GLU A 41 -23.22 25.82 -41.23
N ASN A 42 -23.16 24.52 -40.92
CA ASN A 42 -23.91 23.56 -41.72
C ASN A 42 -24.44 22.38 -40.88
N ARG A 43 -25.70 22.07 -41.13
CA ARG A 43 -26.59 21.08 -40.49
C ARG A 43 -26.57 19.73 -41.22
N ASP A 44 -27.28 18.79 -40.58
CA ASP A 44 -28.01 17.60 -41.09
C ASP A 44 -27.26 16.24 -41.02
N ASN A 45 -27.87 15.11 -40.61
CA ASN A 45 -29.20 14.79 -40.05
C ASN A 45 -29.19 13.32 -39.52
N ARG A 46 -29.99 13.06 -38.46
CA ARG A 46 -30.90 11.89 -38.11
C ARG A 46 -30.40 10.43 -38.30
N PHE A 47 -30.83 9.37 -37.59
CA PHE A 47 -31.99 8.89 -36.80
C PHE A 47 -31.42 7.91 -35.73
N GLY A 48 -32.06 7.42 -34.65
CA GLY A 48 -33.44 7.33 -34.21
C GLY A 48 -33.53 6.58 -32.86
N SER A 49 -34.76 6.54 -32.33
CA SER A 49 -35.28 6.12 -31.02
C SER A 49 -35.02 4.68 -30.53
N SER A 50 -35.03 4.47 -29.19
CA SER A 50 -36.03 3.63 -28.48
C SER A 50 -35.78 3.55 -26.96
N ALA A 51 -36.86 3.57 -26.18
CA ALA A 51 -36.93 3.31 -24.73
C ALA A 51 -36.89 1.80 -24.43
N PRO A 52 -36.73 1.39 -23.15
CA PRO A 52 -37.87 0.80 -22.42
C PRO A 52 -37.93 1.24 -20.93
N VAL A 53 -39.10 1.57 -20.36
CA VAL A 53 -40.15 0.70 -19.76
C VAL A 53 -39.77 0.12 -18.38
N THR A 54 -40.49 0.61 -17.37
CA THR A 54 -40.63 0.12 -15.98
C THR A 54 -41.43 -1.19 -15.90
N PRO A 55 -41.24 -1.97 -14.83
CA PRO A 55 -42.37 -2.34 -13.96
C PRO A 55 -41.94 -2.23 -12.48
N GLY A 56 -42.77 -2.01 -11.46
CA GLY A 56 -44.20 -2.20 -11.26
C GLY A 56 -44.33 -2.60 -9.78
N ALA A 57 -45.08 -1.81 -9.01
CA ALA A 57 -45.30 -1.99 -7.57
C ALA A 57 -46.44 -2.99 -7.28
N LEU A 58 -46.40 -3.63 -6.10
CA LEU A 58 -47.55 -4.28 -5.47
C LEU A 58 -47.54 -4.02 -3.95
N GLU A 59 -48.44 -3.13 -3.55
CA GLU A 59 -49.42 -3.16 -2.44
C GLU A 59 -49.09 -3.77 -1.05
N GLY A 60 -49.05 -2.86 -0.05
CA GLY A 60 -49.56 -2.79 1.35
C GLY A 60 -50.02 -4.01 2.20
N PRO A 61 -50.52 -3.78 3.44
CA PRO A 61 -50.93 -2.51 4.05
C PRO A 61 -50.53 -2.23 5.53
N ALA A 62 -50.93 -1.01 5.92
CA ALA A 62 -50.93 -0.25 7.18
C ALA A 62 -51.11 -0.89 8.57
N GLY A 63 -50.36 -0.33 9.54
CA GLY A 63 -50.82 0.25 10.83
C GLY A 63 -50.88 -0.66 12.07
N PRO A 64 -50.97 -0.12 13.32
CA PRO A 64 -50.81 1.27 13.78
C PRO A 64 -49.93 1.43 15.06
N SER A 65 -49.85 2.68 15.50
CA SER A 65 -49.30 3.24 16.73
C SER A 65 -49.95 2.81 18.06
N ASP A 66 -49.12 2.89 19.11
CA ASP A 66 -49.41 3.30 20.49
C ASP A 66 -50.21 2.44 21.50
N LEU A 67 -49.63 2.46 22.71
CA LEU A 67 -50.21 2.39 24.07
C LEU A 67 -50.42 1.04 24.78
N ALA A 68 -49.99 1.10 26.05
CA ALA A 68 -50.48 0.43 27.25
C ALA A 68 -49.62 -0.71 27.85
N SER A 69 -49.14 -0.40 29.06
CA SER A 69 -48.59 -1.27 30.10
C SER A 69 -49.46 -2.50 30.41
N PRO A 70 -48.92 -3.44 31.21
CA PRO A 70 -49.45 -3.54 32.56
C PRO A 70 -48.35 -3.76 33.63
N GLY A 71 -48.65 -3.27 34.83
CA GLY A 71 -47.84 -3.48 36.02
C GLY A 71 -48.35 -4.61 36.93
N ALA A 72 -47.75 -4.61 38.13
CA ALA A 72 -48.00 -5.39 39.34
C ALA A 72 -47.12 -6.68 39.44
N PHE A 73 -46.43 -7.01 40.53
CA PHE A 73 -46.68 -6.74 41.96
C PHE A 73 -45.37 -6.73 42.80
N ASP A 74 -45.46 -6.00 43.92
CA ASP A 74 -44.86 -6.18 45.26
C ASP A 74 -43.34 -6.06 45.58
N ALA A 75 -43.10 -5.17 46.55
CA ALA A 75 -41.93 -4.95 47.40
C ALA A 75 -41.85 -6.06 48.51
N PRO A 76 -40.86 -6.09 49.47
CA PRO A 76 -39.89 -5.03 49.82
C PRO A 76 -38.45 -5.48 50.21
N ASN A 77 -37.63 -4.46 50.47
CA ASN A 77 -36.39 -4.44 51.28
C ASN A 77 -35.11 -5.11 50.74
N GLY A 78 -34.04 -4.31 50.63
CA GLY A 78 -32.67 -4.82 50.51
C GLY A 78 -31.65 -3.83 49.97
N SER A 79 -31.17 -2.94 50.84
CA SER A 79 -29.79 -2.42 50.98
C SER A 79 -28.80 -2.38 49.79
N HIS A 80 -28.05 -1.27 49.76
CA HIS A 80 -26.73 -0.99 49.15
C HIS A 80 -26.69 -0.25 47.80
N LYS A 81 -26.63 1.09 47.92
CA LYS A 81 -25.97 1.99 46.96
C LYS A 81 -24.45 1.93 47.20
N ASN A 82 -23.68 1.62 46.17
CA ASN A 82 -22.26 1.95 46.09
C ASN A 82 -22.11 3.22 45.23
N VAL A 83 -21.64 4.29 45.86
CA VAL A 83 -21.09 5.50 45.22
C VAL A 83 -19.60 5.53 45.59
N PRO A 84 -18.65 5.63 44.65
CA PRO A 84 -17.25 5.81 45.02
C PRO A 84 -16.89 7.29 45.13
N GLY A 85 -16.21 7.63 46.23
CA GLY A 85 -15.17 8.68 46.25
C GLY A 85 -15.60 10.09 46.65
N GLY A 86 -16.02 10.28 47.90
CA GLY A 86 -16.09 11.61 48.54
C GLY A 86 -15.24 11.63 49.81
N LEU A 87 -14.32 12.58 49.92
CA LEU A 87 -13.46 12.85 51.09
C LEU A 87 -14.27 13.45 52.27
N ASP A 88 -15.28 12.73 52.75
CA ASP A 88 -16.04 13.09 53.97
C ASP A 88 -15.41 12.51 55.26
N GLY A 89 -14.12 12.14 55.20
CA GLY A 89 -13.42 11.45 56.29
C GLY A 89 -12.46 12.27 57.13
N VAL A 90 -12.21 13.55 56.84
CA VAL A 90 -11.20 14.33 57.58
C VAL A 90 -11.89 15.27 58.57
N ARG A 91 -11.97 14.82 59.83
CA ARG A 91 -12.38 15.63 60.98
C ARG A 91 -11.55 16.91 61.07
N SER A 92 -12.21 18.02 61.41
CA SER A 92 -11.69 19.40 61.52
C SER A 92 -10.64 19.64 62.62
N GLU A 93 -9.98 18.61 63.15
CA GLU A 93 -9.05 18.72 64.29
C GLU A 93 -7.58 18.37 63.96
N THR A 94 -7.26 17.96 62.73
CA THR A 94 -5.88 17.60 62.34
C THR A 94 -5.01 18.75 61.82
N PHE A 95 -5.55 19.95 61.60
CA PHE A 95 -4.73 21.11 61.24
C PHE A 95 -4.23 21.84 62.49
N ARG A 96 -3.37 21.18 63.28
CA ARG A 96 -2.38 21.91 64.08
C ARG A 96 -1.28 22.36 63.12
N ALA A 97 -1.03 23.67 63.10
CA ALA A 97 0.10 24.25 62.37
C ALA A 97 1.38 23.44 62.67
N PRO A 98 2.15 23.00 61.65
CA PRO A 98 3.41 22.31 61.88
C PRO A 98 4.33 23.19 62.73
N GLY A 99 4.57 22.75 63.96
CA GLY A 99 5.61 23.30 64.81
C GLY A 99 6.97 22.92 64.25
N LEU A 100 7.80 23.96 64.03
CA LEU A 100 9.27 23.93 63.94
C LEU A 100 9.88 23.07 62.82
N VAL A 101 9.73 23.53 61.58
CA VAL A 101 10.90 23.59 60.68
C VAL A 101 11.62 24.90 61.00
N ASN A 102 12.92 24.85 61.24
CA ASN A 102 13.71 26.02 61.62
C ASN A 102 13.56 27.13 60.55
N PRO A 103 12.99 28.32 60.88
CA PRO A 103 12.86 29.40 59.92
C PRO A 103 14.22 29.92 59.42
N TYR A 104 15.32 29.66 60.14
CA TYR A 104 16.66 29.99 59.68
C TYR A 104 17.13 29.15 58.48
N ASP A 105 16.73 27.87 58.36
CA ASP A 105 17.08 27.03 57.20
C ASP A 105 16.36 27.49 55.92
N ARG A 106 15.15 28.06 56.06
CA ARG A 106 14.37 28.59 54.92
C ARG A 106 14.93 29.90 54.37
N SER A 107 15.60 30.70 55.19
CA SER A 107 16.25 31.96 54.78
C SER A 107 17.55 31.77 54.00
N GLN A 108 18.07 30.54 53.93
CA GLN A 108 19.33 30.21 53.24
C GLN A 108 19.13 29.60 51.84
N LEU A 109 17.89 29.33 51.43
CA LEU A 109 17.59 28.70 50.15
C LEU A 109 17.81 29.70 49.01
N LYS A 110 18.54 29.27 47.97
CA LYS A 110 18.79 30.07 46.77
C LYS A 110 17.66 29.85 45.77
N ARG A 111 17.43 30.85 44.91
CA ARG A 111 16.49 30.75 43.79
C ARG A 111 16.84 29.51 42.95
N ASP A 112 15.82 28.72 42.60
CA ASP A 112 15.90 27.45 41.89
C ASP A 112 16.44 26.25 42.68
N ASP A 113 16.68 26.36 43.99
CA ASP A 113 16.97 25.20 44.82
C ASP A 113 15.77 24.24 44.84
N VAL A 114 16.04 22.99 44.48
CA VAL A 114 15.09 21.87 44.63
C VAL A 114 15.27 21.32 46.03
N VAL A 115 14.29 21.55 46.90
CA VAL A 115 14.33 21.05 48.26
C VAL A 115 13.35 19.88 48.37
N GLN A 116 13.90 18.70 48.64
CA GLN A 116 13.12 17.50 48.88
C GLN A 116 12.84 17.38 50.38
N PHE A 117 11.63 17.71 50.78
CA PHE A 117 11.19 17.50 52.15
C PHE A 117 10.80 16.03 52.35
N VAL A 118 10.97 15.54 53.57
CA VAL A 118 10.39 14.28 54.02
C VAL A 118 9.44 14.59 55.17
N ASP A 119 8.35 13.85 55.27
CA ASP A 119 7.48 13.95 56.44
C ASP A 119 8.09 13.28 57.68
N PHE A 120 7.35 13.27 58.79
CA PHE A 120 7.80 12.66 60.05
C PHE A 120 7.99 11.14 59.96
N ASP A 121 7.39 10.48 58.97
CA ASP A 121 7.50 9.04 58.72
C ASP A 121 8.61 8.72 57.68
N GLY A 122 9.34 9.74 57.21
CA GLY A 122 10.40 9.61 56.23
C GLY A 122 9.89 9.43 54.79
N GLN A 123 8.59 9.60 54.54
CA GLN A 123 8.06 9.60 53.18
C GLN A 123 8.43 10.89 52.47
N LYS A 124 8.85 10.78 51.22
CA LYS A 124 9.21 11.92 50.38
C LYS A 124 7.97 12.76 50.11
N LEU A 125 8.00 14.01 50.56
CA LEU A 125 6.97 14.99 50.23
C LEU A 125 7.17 15.51 48.79
N PRO A 126 6.12 16.12 48.20
CA PRO A 126 6.19 16.73 46.87
C PRO A 126 7.36 17.71 46.75
N GLU A 127 7.94 17.81 45.56
CA GLU A 127 9.11 18.64 45.31
C GLU A 127 8.76 20.12 45.47
N VAL A 128 9.54 20.85 46.29
CA VAL A 128 9.34 22.28 46.51
C VAL A 128 10.43 23.05 45.78
N ARG A 129 10.02 24.00 44.93
CA ARG A 129 10.92 24.89 44.21
C ARG A 129 10.85 26.30 44.77
N VAL A 130 11.98 26.84 45.19
CA VAL A 130 12.10 28.24 45.61
C VAL A 130 12.12 29.13 44.36
N VAL A 131 11.08 29.93 44.18
CA VAL A 131 10.84 30.71 42.96
C VAL A 131 11.29 32.17 43.07
N GLY A 132 11.43 32.71 44.29
CA GLY A 132 11.79 34.12 44.53
C GLY A 132 12.89 34.33 45.57
N LYS A 133 13.37 35.58 45.67
CA LYS A 133 14.50 35.99 46.54
C LYS A 133 14.10 36.27 47.99
N ASN A 134 12.81 36.33 48.30
CA ASN A 134 12.27 36.73 49.61
C ASN A 134 11.53 35.57 50.31
N GLY A 135 11.84 34.32 49.96
CA GLY A 135 11.28 33.11 50.56
C GLY A 135 10.03 32.56 49.86
N GLU A 136 9.71 33.05 48.66
CA GLU A 136 8.59 32.55 47.85
C GLU A 136 8.86 31.13 47.33
N TYR A 137 7.91 30.21 47.48
CA TYR A 137 8.03 28.86 46.92
C TYR A 137 6.71 28.31 46.39
N LEU A 138 6.82 27.34 45.48
CA LEU A 138 5.72 26.52 44.97
C LEU A 138 5.99 25.05 45.28
N GLY A 139 5.05 24.39 45.96
CA GLY A 139 5.00 22.94 46.06
C GLY A 139 4.33 22.37 44.82
N ARG A 140 4.98 21.41 44.14
CA ARG A 140 4.42 20.75 42.95
C ARG A 140 4.29 19.24 43.14
N ASP A 141 3.15 18.71 42.73
CA ASP A 141 2.79 17.30 42.73
C ASP A 141 3.08 16.71 41.33
N LYS A 142 4.30 16.19 41.15
CA LYS A 142 4.79 15.62 39.89
C LYS A 142 4.12 14.30 39.51
N GLU A 143 3.62 13.55 40.50
CA GLU A 143 2.92 12.28 40.25
C GLU A 143 1.59 12.50 39.53
N HIS A 144 0.98 13.68 39.74
CA HIS A 144 -0.31 14.06 39.15
C HIS A 144 -0.18 15.23 38.17
N GLY A 145 0.86 15.19 37.31
CA GLY A 145 1.00 16.12 36.18
C GLY A 145 1.60 17.49 36.53
N ASP A 146 2.44 17.56 37.58
CA ASP A 146 3.16 18.78 38.00
C ASP A 146 2.24 19.92 38.46
N ARG A 147 1.09 19.57 39.04
CA ARG A 147 0.11 20.53 39.56
C ARG A 147 0.60 21.19 40.86
N ILE A 148 0.19 22.44 41.12
CA ILE A 148 0.60 23.19 42.32
C ILE A 148 -0.23 22.73 43.52
N SER A 149 0.41 22.25 44.58
CA SER A 149 -0.24 21.84 45.82
C SER A 149 -0.17 22.90 46.93
N GLU A 150 0.87 23.74 46.92
CA GLU A 150 1.14 24.74 47.94
C GLU A 150 1.84 25.98 47.36
N ILE A 151 1.50 27.15 47.92
CA ILE A 151 2.10 28.44 47.57
C ILE A 151 2.50 29.14 48.87
N ASN A 152 3.71 29.66 48.93
CA ASN A 152 4.12 30.58 49.99
C ASN A 152 4.47 31.94 49.40
N PHE A 153 3.78 32.97 49.88
CA PHE A 153 3.92 34.33 49.37
C PHE A 153 5.10 35.05 50.03
N ALA A 154 5.61 36.09 49.37
CA ALA A 154 6.75 36.86 49.87
C ALA A 154 6.52 37.38 51.29
N GLY A 155 7.58 37.30 52.12
CA GLY A 155 7.55 37.77 53.50
C GLY A 155 6.99 36.76 54.51
N ASN A 156 6.65 35.52 54.10
CA ASN A 156 6.20 34.42 54.97
C ASN A 156 4.99 34.73 55.86
N LYS A 157 4.22 35.77 55.51
CA LYS A 157 3.00 36.15 56.22
C LYS A 157 1.75 35.51 55.62
N LYS A 158 1.85 34.93 54.43
CA LYS A 158 0.71 34.39 53.69
C LYS A 158 1.10 33.12 52.96
N SER A 159 0.25 32.10 52.99
CA SER A 159 0.43 30.82 52.28
C SER A 159 -0.90 30.33 51.73
N ALA A 160 -0.91 29.65 50.59
CA ALA A 160 -2.11 29.01 50.03
C ALA A 160 -1.93 27.49 49.88
N LEU A 161 -2.99 26.74 50.20
CA LEU A 161 -3.13 25.32 49.91
C LEU A 161 -4.13 25.11 48.79
N ILE A 162 -3.79 24.26 47.82
CA ILE A 162 -4.57 24.05 46.60
C ILE A 162 -5.20 22.66 46.63
N GLY A 163 -6.53 22.61 46.49
CA GLY A 163 -7.31 21.38 46.40
C GLY A 163 -7.84 21.15 44.99
N TYR A 164 -7.93 19.86 44.63
CA TYR A 164 -8.41 19.38 43.33
C TYR A 164 -9.58 18.41 43.52
N ALA A 165 -10.47 18.34 42.53
CA ALA A 165 -11.66 17.49 42.61
C ALA A 165 -11.38 15.97 42.49
N GLY A 166 -10.14 15.58 42.16
CA GLY A 166 -9.68 14.20 42.07
C GLY A 166 -8.26 14.11 41.51
N ASP A 167 -7.72 12.89 41.39
CA ASP A 167 -6.32 12.65 40.99
C ASP A 167 -6.01 13.10 39.56
N ASN A 168 -6.99 13.04 38.66
CA ASN A 168 -6.86 13.45 37.26
C ASN A 168 -7.26 14.92 37.00
N ALA A 169 -7.71 15.65 38.02
CA ALA A 169 -8.14 17.03 37.85
C ALA A 169 -6.94 17.98 37.74
N THR A 170 -6.86 18.72 36.64
CA THR A 170 -5.79 19.70 36.37
C THR A 170 -6.15 21.11 36.83
N ALA A 171 -7.44 21.39 37.04
CA ALA A 171 -7.93 22.66 37.58
C ALA A 171 -8.27 22.53 39.07
N PRO A 172 -7.89 23.51 39.92
CA PRO A 172 -8.22 23.48 41.33
C PRO A 172 -9.74 23.65 41.53
N ASN A 173 -10.30 22.99 42.54
CA ASN A 173 -11.67 23.24 43.01
C ASN A 173 -11.68 23.97 44.36
N ARG A 174 -10.51 24.17 44.98
CA ARG A 174 -10.36 24.85 46.26
C ARG A 174 -9.00 25.54 46.37
N ILE A 175 -8.97 26.75 46.91
CA ILE A 175 -7.74 27.48 47.24
C ILE A 175 -7.91 28.10 48.63
N ASP A 176 -7.16 27.61 49.61
CA ASP A 176 -7.22 28.08 50.99
C ASP A 176 -6.00 28.93 51.31
N ILE A 177 -6.20 30.24 51.40
CA ILE A 177 -5.17 31.20 51.73
C ILE A 177 -5.22 31.51 53.23
N THR A 178 -4.08 31.39 53.89
CA THR A 178 -3.89 31.67 55.31
C THR A 178 -2.95 32.86 55.44
N GLU A 179 -3.38 33.92 56.11
CA GLU A 179 -2.59 35.14 56.32
C GLU A 179 -2.42 35.40 57.82
N LYS A 180 -1.18 35.63 58.25
CA LYS A 180 -0.82 35.97 59.63
C LYS A 180 -0.65 37.48 59.73
N THR A 181 -1.57 38.12 60.44
CA THR A 181 -1.54 39.55 60.69
C THR A 181 -0.45 39.92 61.69
N SER A 182 -0.09 41.21 61.77
CA SER A 182 1.01 41.71 62.62
C SER A 182 0.77 41.51 64.13
N ASP A 183 -0.47 41.32 64.55
CA ASP A 183 -0.90 40.99 65.91
C ASP A 183 -0.86 39.49 66.22
N GLY A 184 -0.46 38.66 65.26
CA GLY A 184 -0.38 37.21 65.39
C GLY A 184 -1.71 36.48 65.17
N MET A 185 -2.81 37.19 64.87
CA MET A 185 -4.03 36.54 64.40
C MET A 185 -3.83 35.91 63.02
N VAL A 186 -4.57 34.84 62.76
CA VAL A 186 -4.54 34.13 61.48
C VAL A 186 -5.90 34.30 60.84
N SER A 187 -5.97 34.96 59.70
CA SER A 187 -7.16 35.01 58.85
C SER A 187 -7.07 33.93 57.78
N ARG A 188 -8.20 33.29 57.48
CA ARG A 188 -8.30 32.31 56.40
C ARG A 188 -9.26 32.80 55.35
N THR A 189 -8.78 32.96 54.12
CA THR A 189 -9.59 33.24 52.95
C THR A 189 -9.63 31.99 52.07
N SER A 190 -10.80 31.42 51.82
CA SER A 190 -10.95 30.25 50.94
C SER A 190 -11.76 30.58 49.70
N TYR A 191 -11.25 30.21 48.53
CA TYR A 191 -12.02 30.09 47.30
C TYR A 191 -12.47 28.64 47.16
N ARG A 192 -13.77 28.40 47.00
CA ARG A 192 -14.31 27.03 46.87
C ARG A 192 -15.29 26.94 45.71
N GLN A 193 -15.11 25.94 44.87
CA GLN A 193 -16.11 25.58 43.86
C GLN A 193 -17.23 24.79 44.54
N GLU A 194 -18.44 25.31 44.43
CA GLU A 194 -19.66 24.68 44.96
C GLU A 194 -20.15 23.59 44.01
N GLU A 195 -21.07 22.71 44.45
CA GLU A 195 -21.66 21.65 43.63
C GLU A 195 -22.32 22.17 42.34
N SER A 196 -22.75 23.43 42.33
CA SER A 196 -23.30 24.12 41.15
C SER A 196 -22.24 24.46 40.09
N GLY A 197 -20.96 24.21 40.35
CA GLY A 197 -19.83 24.61 39.52
C GLY A 197 -19.39 26.07 39.72
N LYS A 198 -20.11 26.87 40.52
CA LYS A 198 -19.80 28.28 40.80
C LYS A 198 -18.81 28.44 41.96
N TRP A 199 -18.02 29.50 41.93
CA TRP A 199 -17.05 29.78 42.99
C TRP A 199 -17.63 30.67 44.09
N GLY A 200 -17.34 30.33 45.35
CA GLY A 200 -17.64 31.13 46.53
C GLY A 200 -16.36 31.62 47.20
N LEU A 201 -16.40 32.85 47.73
CA LEU A 201 -15.37 33.43 48.59
C LEU A 201 -15.79 33.28 50.05
N TYR A 202 -14.93 32.66 50.86
CA TYR A 202 -15.16 32.41 52.28
C TYR A 202 -14.08 33.09 53.11
N ILE A 203 -14.47 33.72 54.22
CA ILE A 203 -13.53 34.27 55.21
C ILE A 203 -13.82 33.57 56.54
N ASN A 204 -12.80 32.95 57.13
CA ASN A 204 -12.88 32.15 58.34
C ASN A 204 -14.03 31.12 58.27
N ASP A 205 -14.06 30.37 57.16
CA ASP A 205 -15.06 29.35 56.84
C ASP A 205 -16.51 29.85 56.67
N ARG A 206 -16.75 31.16 56.74
CA ARG A 206 -18.05 31.78 56.45
C ARG A 206 -18.09 32.30 55.01
N ARG A 207 -19.09 31.89 54.24
CA ARG A 207 -19.32 32.41 52.87
C ARG A 207 -19.58 33.91 52.94
N LEU A 208 -18.70 34.70 52.31
CA LEU A 208 -18.85 36.14 52.20
C LEU A 208 -19.71 36.49 50.99
N THR A 209 -19.37 35.95 49.82
CA THR A 209 -20.08 36.19 48.57
C THR A 209 -19.87 35.05 47.57
N GLN A 210 -20.77 34.96 46.60
CA GLN A 210 -20.56 34.15 45.40
C GLN A 210 -19.81 35.01 44.37
N LEU A 211 -18.77 34.45 43.76
CA LEU A 211 -18.02 35.15 42.72
C LEU A 211 -18.82 35.11 41.39
N PRO A 212 -18.74 36.19 40.59
CA PRO A 212 -19.43 36.28 39.31
C PRO A 212 -18.81 35.34 38.25
N GLY A 213 -17.54 35.00 38.39
CA GLY A 213 -16.80 34.17 37.44
C GLY A 213 -15.92 33.10 38.09
N GLU A 214 -14.96 32.61 37.32
CA GLU A 214 -14.04 31.55 37.73
C GLU A 214 -12.85 32.07 38.55
N VAL A 215 -12.24 31.18 39.33
CA VAL A 215 -10.96 31.39 40.01
C VAL A 215 -9.89 30.62 39.25
N LYS A 216 -8.83 31.30 38.82
CA LYS A 216 -7.71 30.74 38.05
C LYS A 216 -6.44 30.69 38.90
N LEU A 217 -5.71 29.60 38.78
CA LEU A 217 -4.36 29.43 39.30
C LEU A 217 -3.40 29.22 38.13
N ALA A 218 -2.45 30.13 37.94
CA ALA A 218 -1.39 30.01 36.94
C ALA A 218 -0.23 29.14 37.43
N GLN A 219 0.58 28.60 36.51
CA GLN A 219 1.73 27.73 36.85
C GLN A 219 2.82 28.42 37.68
N ASP A 220 2.85 29.75 37.66
CA ASP A 220 3.74 30.56 38.47
C ASP A 220 3.15 30.89 39.86
N GLY A 221 2.03 30.28 40.26
CA GLY A 221 1.39 30.53 41.56
C GLY A 221 0.52 31.77 41.64
N THR A 222 0.31 32.49 40.53
CA THR A 222 -0.61 33.63 40.51
C THR A 222 -2.06 33.16 40.65
N ILE A 223 -2.79 33.72 41.61
CA ILE A 223 -4.22 33.46 41.84
C ILE A 223 -5.00 34.63 41.28
N SER A 224 -6.01 34.39 40.45
CA SER A 224 -6.85 35.45 39.91
C SER A 224 -8.32 35.07 39.91
N HIS A 225 -9.21 36.03 40.18
CA HIS A 225 -10.65 35.81 40.15
C HIS A 225 -11.40 37.04 39.64
N GLU A 226 -12.54 36.80 38.99
CA GLU A 226 -13.38 37.88 38.48
C GLU A 226 -14.15 38.57 39.62
N THR A 227 -14.12 39.91 39.65
CA THR A 227 -14.83 40.73 40.65
C THR A 227 -16.17 41.29 40.13
N GLY A 228 -16.45 41.14 38.82
CA GLY A 228 -17.63 41.67 38.12
C GLY A 228 -17.29 42.77 37.11
N ASP A 229 -18.19 43.05 36.18
CA ASP A 229 -18.05 44.06 35.10
C ASP A 229 -16.77 43.91 34.24
N GLY A 230 -16.27 42.68 34.11
CA GLY A 230 -15.03 42.38 33.39
C GLY A 230 -13.75 42.74 34.13
N TYR A 231 -13.80 43.03 35.42
CA TYR A 231 -12.60 43.23 36.24
C TYR A 231 -12.17 41.95 36.95
N TRP A 232 -10.85 41.80 37.09
CA TRP A 232 -10.19 40.68 37.73
C TRP A 232 -9.31 41.18 38.86
N HIS A 233 -9.37 40.48 39.98
CA HIS A 233 -8.45 40.63 41.09
C HIS A 233 -7.39 39.55 40.97
N THR A 234 -6.13 39.97 40.82
CA THR A 234 -5.00 39.07 40.61
C THR A 234 -3.97 39.28 41.72
N GLU A 235 -3.76 38.24 42.52
CA GLU A 235 -2.78 38.19 43.60
C GLU A 235 -1.60 37.29 43.20
N ARG A 236 -0.39 37.82 43.36
CA ARG A 236 0.85 37.20 42.89
C ARG A 236 1.67 36.62 44.04
N LEU A 237 2.64 35.76 43.70
CA LEU A 237 3.61 35.18 44.65
C LEU A 237 4.34 36.22 45.51
N ASP A 238 4.64 37.39 44.96
CA ASP A 238 5.32 38.47 45.70
C ASP A 238 4.38 39.20 46.70
N GLY A 239 3.12 38.76 46.81
CA GLY A 239 2.08 39.36 47.63
C GLY A 239 1.48 40.63 47.04
N SER A 240 1.91 41.04 45.84
CA SER A 240 1.29 42.17 45.15
C SER A 240 -0.08 41.78 44.61
N VAL A 241 -0.99 42.75 44.67
CA VAL A 241 -2.36 42.62 44.19
C VAL A 241 -2.58 43.67 43.11
N VAL A 242 -3.06 43.24 41.96
CA VAL A 242 -3.40 44.11 40.83
C VAL A 242 -4.85 43.88 40.42
N THR A 243 -5.52 44.97 40.05
CA THR A 243 -6.83 44.91 39.39
C THR A 243 -6.63 45.00 37.89
N GLU A 244 -7.10 44.00 37.16
CA GLU A 244 -6.99 43.92 35.72
C GLU A 244 -8.37 44.07 35.08
N LYS A 245 -8.45 44.70 33.90
CA LYS A 245 -9.67 44.75 33.09
C LYS A 245 -9.55 43.74 31.95
N GLN A 246 -10.50 42.82 31.84
CA GLN A 246 -10.60 41.90 30.71
C GLN A 246 -11.10 42.63 29.46
N LEU A 247 -10.36 42.47 28.37
CA LEU A 247 -10.70 42.95 27.05
C LEU A 247 -11.53 41.90 26.30
N ALA A 248 -12.22 42.29 25.23
CA ALA A 248 -13.06 41.39 24.44
C ALA A 248 -12.28 40.19 23.88
N GLY A 249 -11.01 40.37 23.52
CA GLY A 249 -10.11 39.29 23.07
C GLY A 249 -9.59 38.36 24.19
N GLY A 250 -10.11 38.48 25.42
CA GLY A 250 -9.78 37.65 26.56
C GLY A 250 -8.52 38.05 27.34
N ALA A 251 -7.65 38.88 26.76
CA ALA A 251 -6.52 39.46 27.49
C ALA A 251 -6.99 40.36 28.65
N ARG A 252 -6.25 40.37 29.75
CA ARG A 252 -6.51 41.20 30.93
C ARG A 252 -5.41 42.25 31.05
N VAL A 253 -5.75 43.52 31.22
CA VAL A 253 -4.79 44.61 31.33
C VAL A 253 -4.85 45.25 32.72
N ALA A 254 -3.71 45.33 33.41
CA ALA A 254 -3.61 46.16 34.61
C ALA A 254 -3.33 47.60 34.16
N VAL A 255 -4.22 48.51 34.53
CA VAL A 255 -4.09 49.93 34.23
C VAL A 255 -3.68 50.63 35.52
N GLY A 256 -2.54 51.31 35.50
CA GLY A 256 -2.06 52.13 36.61
C GLY A 256 -2.98 53.32 36.88
N SER A 257 -2.79 53.99 38.02
CA SER A 257 -3.55 55.19 38.38
C SER A 257 -3.40 56.35 37.39
N ASP A 258 -2.35 56.34 36.56
CA ASP A 258 -2.09 57.30 35.48
C ASP A 258 -2.79 56.95 34.15
N GLY A 259 -3.63 55.90 34.14
CA GLY A 259 -4.33 55.43 32.95
C GLY A 259 -3.46 54.64 31.96
N SER A 260 -2.20 54.38 32.30
CA SER A 260 -1.27 53.66 31.45
C SER A 260 -1.25 52.16 31.78
N VAL A 261 -1.11 51.31 30.77
CA VAL A 261 -1.00 49.86 31.01
C VAL A 261 0.37 49.54 31.63
N SER A 262 0.35 48.87 32.77
CA SER A 262 1.53 48.36 33.48
C SER A 262 1.71 46.85 33.30
N GLN A 263 0.65 46.14 32.92
CA GLN A 263 0.67 44.70 32.69
C GLN A 263 -0.39 44.25 31.68
N VAL A 264 -0.07 43.21 30.92
CA VAL A 264 -1.01 42.42 30.12
C VAL A 264 -0.87 40.96 30.51
N SER A 265 -1.96 40.33 30.91
CA SER A 265 -2.07 38.88 31.13
C SER A 265 -2.93 38.29 30.02
N ARG A 266 -2.42 37.31 29.28
CA ARG A 266 -3.05 36.78 28.06
C ARG A 266 -3.81 35.47 28.34
N PRO A 267 -4.77 35.08 27.47
CA PRO A 267 -5.55 33.85 27.68
C PRO A 267 -4.72 32.56 27.72
N ASP A 268 -3.59 32.53 27.02
CA ASP A 268 -2.65 31.39 27.00
C ASP A 268 -1.81 31.26 28.28
N GLY A 269 -1.95 32.19 29.23
CA GLY A 269 -1.17 32.23 30.47
C GLY A 269 0.12 33.04 30.37
N SER A 270 0.52 33.49 29.17
CA SER A 270 1.64 34.41 29.02
C SER A 270 1.30 35.79 29.58
N ARG A 271 2.32 36.57 29.98
CA ARG A 271 2.14 37.94 30.45
C ARG A 271 3.27 38.87 30.02
N VAL A 272 2.98 40.16 30.02
CA VAL A 272 3.94 41.24 29.80
C VAL A 272 3.79 42.25 30.92
N GLU A 273 4.89 42.63 31.56
CA GLU A 273 4.92 43.68 32.56
C GLU A 273 5.81 44.82 32.09
N VAL A 274 5.40 46.06 32.33
CA VAL A 274 6.16 47.23 31.91
C VAL A 274 6.41 48.11 33.11
N GLN A 275 7.68 48.27 33.46
CA GLN A 275 8.13 49.24 34.45
C GLN A 275 8.50 50.55 33.74
N LYS A 276 8.04 51.67 34.29
CA LYS A 276 8.22 53.01 33.72
C LYS A 276 9.03 53.90 34.66
N ILE A 277 9.91 54.72 34.10
CA ILE A 277 10.60 55.83 34.80
C ILE A 277 10.19 57.11 34.09
N ALA A 278 9.64 58.07 34.83
CA ALA A 278 9.12 59.34 34.29
C ALA A 278 8.12 59.16 33.13
N GLY A 279 7.25 58.13 33.21
CA GLY A 279 6.23 57.83 32.18
C GLY A 279 6.74 57.09 30.95
N GLN A 280 8.05 56.91 30.78
CA GLN A 280 8.65 56.15 29.68
C GLN A 280 8.96 54.70 30.11
N PRO A 281 8.68 53.68 29.28
CA PRO A 281 9.08 52.29 29.55
C PRO A 281 10.61 52.18 29.69
N PHE A 282 11.08 51.65 30.81
CA PHE A 282 12.52 51.38 31.04
C PHE A 282 12.84 49.89 31.11
N SER A 283 11.88 49.07 31.56
CA SER A 283 12.02 47.60 31.63
C SER A 283 10.71 46.95 31.19
N VAL A 284 10.82 45.90 30.38
CA VAL A 284 9.69 45.04 29.99
C VAL A 284 10.02 43.61 30.38
N THR A 285 9.15 42.96 31.15
CA THR A 285 9.28 41.55 31.51
C THR A 285 8.22 40.76 30.76
N GLU A 286 8.62 39.92 29.82
CA GLU A 286 7.73 38.96 29.17
C GLU A 286 7.84 37.62 29.88
N THR A 287 6.70 36.99 30.20
CA THR A 287 6.65 35.63 30.75
C THR A 287 5.82 34.78 29.80
N ASP A 288 6.35 33.64 29.36
CA ASP A 288 5.63 32.72 28.50
C ASP A 288 4.56 31.91 29.28
N ALA A 289 3.78 31.10 28.56
CA ALA A 289 2.74 30.24 29.15
C ALA A 289 3.28 29.20 30.16
N ASN A 290 4.57 28.88 30.10
CA ASN A 290 5.24 27.95 31.01
C ASN A 290 5.85 28.65 32.24
N GLY A 291 5.68 29.96 32.37
CA GLY A 291 6.24 30.75 33.46
C GLY A 291 7.70 31.17 33.27
N GLN A 292 8.31 30.94 32.09
CA GLN A 292 9.67 31.40 31.81
C GLN A 292 9.66 32.90 31.48
N SER A 293 10.50 33.68 32.16
CA SER A 293 10.54 35.13 31.97
C SER A 293 11.79 35.63 31.24
N VAL A 294 11.62 36.61 30.37
CA VAL A 294 12.66 37.41 29.71
C VAL A 294 12.53 38.86 30.16
N ASN A 295 13.58 39.41 30.75
CA ASN A 295 13.65 40.84 31.09
C ASN A 295 14.38 41.60 29.99
N TRP A 296 13.71 42.61 29.44
CA TRP A 296 14.24 43.57 28.48
C TRP A 296 14.51 44.89 29.17
N THR A 297 15.71 45.42 29.01
CA THR A 297 16.08 46.73 29.55
C THR A 297 16.36 47.68 28.41
N ASN A 298 15.81 48.90 28.49
CA ASN A 298 16.01 49.94 27.48
C ASN A 298 17.32 50.69 27.77
N SER A 299 18.25 50.68 26.82
CA SER A 299 19.42 51.56 26.77
C SER A 299 19.40 52.30 25.43
N ASP A 300 19.20 53.62 25.48
CA ASP A 300 19.24 54.52 24.32
C ASP A 300 18.29 54.13 23.16
N GLY A 301 17.09 53.64 23.47
CA GLY A 301 16.07 53.25 22.49
C GLY A 301 16.21 51.83 21.95
N SER A 302 17.23 51.10 22.40
CA SER A 302 17.42 49.68 22.12
C SER A 302 17.13 48.85 23.37
N TRP A 303 16.41 47.75 23.20
CA TRP A 303 15.99 46.85 24.26
C TRP A 303 16.80 45.56 24.17
N THR A 304 17.58 45.26 25.20
CA THR A 304 18.41 44.06 25.25
C THR A 304 17.88 43.06 26.27
N SER A 305 17.77 41.79 25.89
CA SER A 305 17.43 40.72 26.85
C SER A 305 18.65 40.27 27.65
N GLN A 306 18.42 39.84 28.90
CA GLN A 306 19.48 39.31 29.77
C GLN A 306 19.84 37.83 29.49
N GLN A 307 19.20 37.20 28.49
CA GLN A 307 19.41 35.79 28.13
C GLN A 307 20.67 35.61 27.25
N ARG A 308 21.16 34.38 27.08
CA ARG A 308 22.33 34.07 26.23
C ARG A 308 21.94 33.07 25.14
N PRO A 309 22.11 33.39 23.84
CA PRO A 309 22.58 34.68 23.30
C PRO A 309 21.58 35.81 23.59
N GLY A 310 22.09 37.02 23.85
CA GLY A 310 21.25 38.19 24.13
C GLY A 310 20.56 38.65 22.85
N GLU A 311 19.25 38.85 22.92
CA GLU A 311 18.45 39.37 21.82
C GLU A 311 18.35 40.90 21.92
N VAL A 312 18.23 41.56 20.76
CA VAL A 312 18.06 43.01 20.66
C VAL A 312 16.75 43.31 19.96
N ARG A 313 15.95 44.18 20.57
CA ARG A 313 14.70 44.73 20.03
C ARG A 313 14.75 46.25 20.00
N LYS A 314 13.90 46.86 19.18
CA LYS A 314 13.69 48.32 19.13
C LYS A 314 12.20 48.63 19.22
N ASP A 315 11.88 49.87 19.58
CA ASP A 315 10.51 50.39 19.56
C ASP A 315 9.46 49.52 20.27
N ILE A 316 9.83 48.92 21.40
CA ILE A 316 8.87 48.19 22.24
C ILE A 316 7.76 49.15 22.70
N LYS A 317 6.52 48.88 22.29
CA LYS A 317 5.32 49.65 22.67
C LYS A 317 4.26 48.72 23.21
N LEU A 318 3.74 49.05 24.38
CA LEU A 318 2.56 48.39 24.96
C LEU A 318 1.36 49.32 24.84
N TYR A 319 0.35 48.88 24.09
CA TYR A 319 -0.86 49.65 23.84
C TYR A 319 -1.91 49.41 24.93
N ASN A 320 -2.85 50.36 25.09
CA ASN A 320 -3.93 50.28 26.08
C ASN A 320 -4.90 49.11 25.84
N ASN A 321 -4.89 48.54 24.63
CA ASN A 321 -5.65 47.36 24.25
C ASN A 321 -4.86 46.05 24.46
N GLY A 322 -3.75 46.10 25.19
CA GLY A 322 -2.96 44.92 25.55
C GLY A 322 -1.99 44.41 24.49
N LEU A 323 -1.92 45.05 23.31
CA LEU A 323 -0.96 44.68 22.28
C LEU A 323 0.46 45.12 22.66
N LEU A 324 1.44 44.23 22.51
CA LEU A 324 2.86 44.56 22.58
C LEU A 324 3.42 44.55 21.15
N SER A 325 3.94 45.66 20.66
CA SER A 325 4.68 45.70 19.39
C SER A 325 6.17 45.94 19.61
N PHE A 326 7.04 45.34 18.80
CA PHE A 326 8.48 45.62 18.80
C PHE A 326 9.10 45.32 17.45
N GLU A 327 10.25 45.93 17.14
CA GLU A 327 11.07 45.58 15.97
C GLU A 327 12.20 44.64 16.41
N SER A 328 12.35 43.48 15.77
CA SER A 328 13.49 42.57 16.01
C SER A 328 14.74 43.01 15.25
N GLY A 329 15.90 42.43 15.59
CA GLY A 329 17.18 42.74 14.94
C GLY A 329 17.22 42.53 13.41
N ASP A 330 16.26 41.81 12.82
CA ASP A 330 16.06 41.65 11.38
C ASP A 330 15.09 42.68 10.76
N THR A 331 14.78 43.77 11.48
CA THR A 331 13.90 44.88 11.09
C THR A 331 12.42 44.52 10.88
N ARG A 332 11.98 43.37 11.39
CA ARG A 332 10.56 42.97 11.36
C ARG A 332 9.82 43.49 12.58
N THR A 333 8.64 44.08 12.36
CA THR A 333 7.72 44.37 13.45
C THR A 333 7.02 43.09 13.89
N HIS A 334 6.97 42.86 15.19
CA HIS A 334 6.18 41.82 15.82
C HIS A 334 5.08 42.49 16.62
N VAL A 335 3.88 41.92 16.60
CA VAL A 335 2.76 42.35 17.44
C VAL A 335 2.22 41.15 18.21
N LEU A 336 2.23 41.22 19.54
CA LEU A 336 1.75 40.18 20.44
C LEU A 336 0.47 40.66 21.12
N GLY A 337 -0.68 40.04 20.78
CA GLY A 337 -1.97 40.38 21.37
C GLY A 337 -2.47 39.35 22.39
N ASN A 338 -3.03 38.24 21.89
CA ASN A 338 -3.71 37.22 22.70
C ASN A 338 -2.82 36.01 23.05
N GLY A 339 -1.50 36.16 23.00
CA GLY A 339 -0.51 35.09 23.24
C GLY A 339 0.19 34.68 21.96
N ASN A 340 -0.47 34.90 20.82
CA ASN A 340 0.09 34.64 19.50
C ASN A 340 0.89 35.84 18.98
N GLU A 341 2.06 35.54 18.44
CA GLU A 341 2.96 36.47 17.76
C GLU A 341 2.49 36.69 16.32
N LEU A 342 1.92 37.86 16.06
CA LEU A 342 1.72 38.35 14.71
C LEU A 342 3.06 38.87 14.20
N LYS A 343 3.76 38.01 13.47
CA LYS A 343 4.96 38.43 12.74
C LYS A 343 4.51 39.26 11.54
N GLU A 344 4.85 40.55 11.50
CA GLU A 344 4.90 41.24 10.21
C GLU A 344 6.05 40.59 9.44
N SER A 345 5.70 39.60 8.61
CA SER A 345 6.60 39.14 7.56
C SER A 345 7.04 40.36 6.75
N THR A 346 8.25 40.34 6.18
CA THR A 346 8.72 41.34 5.19
C THR A 346 7.72 41.55 4.03
N SER A 347 6.71 40.68 3.90
CA SER A 347 5.62 40.77 2.95
C SER A 347 4.41 41.60 3.40
N ALA A 348 3.95 41.58 4.66
CA ALA A 348 2.77 42.36 5.04
C ALA A 348 3.17 43.81 5.31
N GLN A 349 2.62 44.76 4.55
CA GLN A 349 3.08 46.16 4.60
C GLN A 349 2.34 47.03 5.62
N ASN A 350 1.21 46.58 6.17
CA ASN A 350 0.45 47.29 7.20
C ASN A 350 -0.53 46.35 7.94
N ILE A 351 -0.33 46.10 9.24
CA ILE A 351 -1.33 45.49 10.13
C ILE A 351 -1.96 46.57 11.01
N LYS A 352 -3.29 46.61 11.10
CA LYS A 352 -4.04 47.54 11.95
C LYS A 352 -4.94 46.78 12.90
N PHE A 353 -5.06 47.29 14.12
CA PHE A 353 -5.91 46.72 15.16
C PHE A 353 -7.02 47.70 15.57
N ASP A 354 -8.09 47.17 16.16
CA ASP A 354 -9.11 48.00 16.82
C ASP A 354 -8.74 48.33 18.27
N GLU A 355 -9.61 49.09 18.95
CA GLU A 355 -9.43 49.52 20.34
C GLU A 355 -9.45 48.35 21.34
N GLN A 356 -9.87 47.17 20.90
CA GLN A 356 -9.91 45.94 21.69
C GLN A 356 -8.74 44.99 21.38
N GLY A 357 -7.85 45.37 20.46
CA GLY A 357 -6.65 44.59 20.11
C GLY A 357 -6.90 43.53 19.04
N ARG A 358 -8.07 43.53 18.38
CA ARG A 358 -8.41 42.57 17.33
C ARG A 358 -7.96 43.08 15.96
N LEU A 359 -7.68 42.17 15.02
CA LEU A 359 -7.22 42.53 13.68
C LEU A 359 -8.30 43.30 12.90
N LYS A 360 -8.07 44.60 12.69
CA LYS A 360 -8.96 45.51 11.96
C LYS A 360 -8.65 45.58 10.47
N ALA A 361 -7.37 45.55 10.11
CA ALA A 361 -6.97 45.48 8.70
C ALA A 361 -5.60 44.81 8.53
N ILE A 362 -5.41 44.15 7.38
CA ILE A 362 -4.11 43.68 6.92
C ILE A 362 -3.94 44.00 5.44
N THR A 363 -2.77 44.54 5.06
CA THR A 363 -2.34 44.70 3.67
C THR A 363 -1.17 43.77 3.40
N TYR A 364 -1.36 42.81 2.48
CA TYR A 364 -0.38 41.79 2.10
C TYR A 364 0.67 42.35 1.12
N SER A 365 1.71 41.58 0.79
CA SER A 365 2.81 42.00 -0.11
C SER A 365 2.38 42.28 -1.53
N ASN A 366 1.41 41.51 -2.01
CA ASN A 366 0.78 41.75 -3.30
C ASN A 366 -0.11 43.03 -3.29
N GLY A 367 -0.25 43.65 -2.11
CA GLY A 367 -1.03 44.85 -1.85
C GLY A 367 -2.53 44.61 -1.69
N ASP A 368 -2.98 43.36 -1.76
CA ASP A 368 -4.35 43.01 -1.40
C ASP A 368 -4.59 43.38 0.05
N THR A 369 -5.81 43.82 0.37
CA THR A 369 -6.16 44.29 1.71
C THR A 369 -7.42 43.58 2.20
N ARG A 370 -7.42 43.20 3.48
CA ARG A 370 -8.62 42.76 4.19
C ARG A 370 -8.89 43.70 5.34
N ASN A 371 -10.09 44.28 5.38
CA ASN A 371 -10.60 45.06 6.50
C ASN A 371 -11.68 44.25 7.21
N VAL A 372 -11.71 44.29 8.53
CA VAL A 372 -12.64 43.52 9.37
C VAL A 372 -13.27 44.46 10.38
N VAL A 373 -14.57 44.28 10.58
CA VAL A 373 -15.34 44.88 11.66
C VAL A 373 -15.96 43.74 12.45
N PHE A 374 -15.78 43.75 13.75
CA PHE A 374 -16.37 42.76 14.66
C PHE A 374 -17.68 43.28 15.24
N GLU A 375 -18.52 42.36 15.72
CA GLU A 375 -19.67 42.71 16.53
C GLU A 375 -19.22 43.29 17.88
N GLU A 376 -20.05 44.15 18.46
CA GLU A 376 -19.73 44.80 19.73
C GLU A 376 -19.69 43.75 20.85
N GLY A 377 -18.60 43.74 21.62
CA GLY A 377 -18.41 42.80 22.73
C GLY A 377 -18.18 41.34 22.36
N THR A 378 -18.03 40.97 21.08
CA THR A 378 -17.77 39.58 20.64
C THR A 378 -16.63 39.50 19.63
N ASP A 379 -16.01 38.33 19.46
CA ASP A 379 -15.00 38.09 18.41
C ASP A 379 -15.60 37.68 17.06
N ARG A 380 -16.93 37.81 16.91
CA ARG A 380 -17.61 37.46 15.66
C ARG A 380 -17.40 38.57 14.63
N VAL A 381 -16.99 38.20 13.43
CA VAL A 381 -16.89 39.13 12.30
C VAL A 381 -18.29 39.63 11.91
N LYS A 382 -18.53 40.93 12.07
CA LYS A 382 -19.74 41.64 11.62
C LYS A 382 -19.68 41.96 10.13
N SER A 383 -18.53 42.44 9.65
CA SER A 383 -18.29 42.61 8.22
C SER A 383 -16.83 42.44 7.85
N MET A 384 -16.58 42.04 6.60
CA MET A 384 -15.26 41.94 6.01
C MET A 384 -15.26 42.57 4.62
N THR A 385 -14.29 43.43 4.34
CA THR A 385 -14.02 43.97 3.01
C THR A 385 -12.69 43.45 2.49
N TYR A 386 -12.72 42.74 1.37
CA TYR A 386 -11.55 42.30 0.63
C TYR A 386 -11.33 43.20 -0.58
N ILE A 387 -10.11 43.71 -0.75
CA ILE A 387 -9.71 44.58 -1.85
C ILE A 387 -8.54 43.93 -2.57
N THR A 388 -8.71 43.62 -3.86
CA THR A 388 -7.64 43.08 -4.70
C THR A 388 -6.92 44.23 -5.40
N LYS A 389 -5.63 44.46 -5.11
CA LYS A 389 -4.90 45.62 -5.65
C LYS A 389 -4.73 45.53 -7.16
N ALA A 390 -4.43 44.34 -7.68
CA ALA A 390 -4.16 44.14 -9.10
C ALA A 390 -5.36 44.46 -10.00
N THR A 391 -6.58 44.21 -9.52
CA THR A 391 -7.81 44.39 -10.29
C THR A 391 -8.64 45.58 -9.82
N GLY A 392 -8.36 46.15 -8.65
CA GLY A 392 -9.21 47.13 -7.99
C GLY A 392 -10.55 46.55 -7.51
N GLN A 393 -10.75 45.23 -7.58
CA GLN A 393 -11.99 44.59 -7.19
C GLN A 393 -12.19 44.67 -5.67
N THR A 394 -13.39 45.05 -5.24
CA THR A 394 -13.79 45.03 -3.83
C THR A 394 -14.86 43.98 -3.61
N SER A 395 -14.81 43.30 -2.46
CA SER A 395 -15.80 42.30 -2.03
C SER A 395 -16.11 42.53 -0.57
N GLU A 396 -17.32 42.98 -0.29
CA GLU A 396 -17.82 43.27 1.05
C GLU A 396 -18.81 42.18 1.47
N TYR A 397 -18.63 41.68 2.69
CA TYR A 397 -19.49 40.69 3.33
C TYR A 397 -20.00 41.31 4.63
N THR A 398 -21.31 41.41 4.80
CA THR A 398 -21.94 41.98 6.00
C THR A 398 -22.87 40.94 6.61
N ARG A 399 -22.63 40.54 7.86
CA ARG A 399 -23.43 39.52 8.55
C ARG A 399 -24.86 40.02 8.76
N VAL A 400 -25.84 39.13 8.59
CA VAL A 400 -27.26 39.41 8.78
C VAL A 400 -27.81 38.49 9.88
N GLY A 401 -28.23 39.09 11.00
CA GLY A 401 -28.76 38.37 12.16
C GLY A 401 -27.68 37.62 12.95
N SER A 402 -28.09 36.69 13.81
CA SER A 402 -27.20 35.90 14.68
C SER A 402 -26.62 34.65 14.01
N GLU A 403 -27.05 34.31 12.79
CA GLU A 403 -26.68 33.11 12.05
C GLU A 403 -25.42 33.30 11.16
N GLU A 404 -24.93 32.22 10.54
CA GLU A 404 -23.86 32.22 9.54
C GLU A 404 -24.36 32.65 8.15
N LYS A 405 -24.95 33.85 8.09
CA LYS A 405 -25.51 34.44 6.87
C LYS A 405 -24.94 35.84 6.65
N PHE A 406 -24.51 36.12 5.43
CA PHE A 406 -23.96 37.41 5.03
C PHE A 406 -24.64 37.95 3.78
N GLU A 407 -24.82 39.25 3.71
CA GLU A 407 -25.01 39.99 2.47
C GLU A 407 -23.65 40.23 1.80
N TYR A 408 -23.57 39.91 0.52
CA TYR A 408 -22.39 40.12 -0.31
C TYR A 408 -22.61 41.32 -1.23
N LYS A 409 -21.61 42.19 -1.33
CA LYS A 409 -21.53 43.28 -2.31
C LYS A 409 -20.13 43.31 -2.93
N GLY A 410 -20.03 42.89 -4.19
CA GLY A 410 -18.79 42.97 -4.96
C GLY A 410 -18.81 44.11 -5.97
N THR A 411 -17.71 44.83 -6.13
CA THR A 411 -17.50 45.80 -7.20
C THR A 411 -16.37 45.31 -8.09
N ASP A 412 -16.63 45.06 -9.37
CA ASP A 412 -15.60 44.64 -10.32
C ASP A 412 -14.65 45.80 -10.71
N ALA A 413 -13.60 45.49 -11.46
CA ALA A 413 -12.63 46.47 -11.97
C ALA A 413 -13.23 47.59 -12.83
N LYS A 414 -14.47 47.41 -13.32
CA LYS A 414 -15.20 48.37 -14.16
C LYS A 414 -16.23 49.16 -13.35
N GLY A 415 -16.22 49.02 -12.02
CA GLY A 415 -17.16 49.70 -11.13
C GLY A 415 -18.56 49.07 -11.09
N ARG A 416 -18.77 47.90 -11.70
CA ARG A 416 -20.08 47.23 -11.69
C ARG A 416 -20.28 46.55 -10.36
N VAL A 417 -21.40 46.87 -9.70
CA VAL A 417 -21.77 46.31 -8.41
C VAL A 417 -22.62 45.07 -8.60
N LYS A 418 -22.27 43.98 -7.91
CA LYS A 418 -23.07 42.76 -7.77
C LYS A 418 -23.40 42.55 -6.31
N THR A 419 -24.68 42.44 -5.98
CA THR A 419 -25.15 42.10 -4.64
C THR A 419 -25.68 40.68 -4.59
N GLY A 420 -25.69 40.07 -3.40
CA GLY A 420 -26.21 38.73 -3.19
C GLY A 420 -26.27 38.37 -1.72
N LYS A 421 -26.74 37.16 -1.42
CA LYS A 421 -26.66 36.54 -0.09
C LYS A 421 -25.66 35.38 -0.15
N TRP A 422 -24.90 35.19 0.92
CA TRP A 422 -23.91 34.13 1.08
C TRP A 422 -24.09 33.49 2.45
N ASN A 423 -24.22 32.17 2.49
CA ASN A 423 -24.25 31.40 3.74
C ASN A 423 -22.85 30.84 4.01
N GLY A 424 -22.35 30.96 5.24
CA GLY A 424 -21.01 30.47 5.61
C GLY A 424 -20.40 31.22 6.79
N SER A 425 -19.18 30.82 7.17
CA SER A 425 -18.43 31.44 8.26
C SER A 425 -17.23 32.22 7.73
N ILE A 426 -16.98 33.37 8.34
CA ILE A 426 -15.74 34.14 8.18
C ILE A 426 -15.18 34.31 9.58
N ASP A 427 -14.01 33.75 9.79
CA ASP A 427 -13.31 33.76 11.06
C ASP A 427 -11.91 34.35 10.87
N CYS A 428 -11.46 35.14 11.84
CA CYS A 428 -10.11 35.65 11.89
C CYS A 428 -9.42 35.08 13.12
N SER A 429 -8.45 34.21 12.90
CA SER A 429 -7.66 33.63 13.98
C SER A 429 -6.73 34.69 14.61
N PRO A 430 -6.32 34.54 15.89
CA PRO A 430 -5.46 35.53 16.55
C PRO A 430 -4.05 35.64 15.94
N ASP A 431 -3.62 34.66 15.15
CA ASP A 431 -2.39 34.67 14.33
C ASP A 431 -2.57 35.43 13.00
N GLY A 432 -3.72 36.07 12.78
CA GLY A 432 -4.03 36.85 11.59
C GLY A 432 -4.45 35.99 10.40
N THR A 433 -4.61 34.68 10.59
CA THR A 433 -5.11 33.78 9.54
C THR A 433 -6.61 33.95 9.37
N PHE A 434 -7.02 34.35 8.17
CA PHE A 434 -8.42 34.37 7.79
C PHE A 434 -8.89 33.00 7.33
N THR A 435 -10.00 32.55 7.88
CA THR A 435 -10.69 31.32 7.48
C THR A 435 -12.05 31.68 6.89
N ILE A 436 -12.32 31.21 5.66
CA ILE A 436 -13.62 31.34 5.03
C ILE A 436 -14.15 29.94 4.74
N LYS A 437 -15.33 29.63 5.25
CA LYS A 437 -16.02 28.35 5.05
C LYS A 437 -17.37 28.60 4.38
N ASP A 438 -17.59 28.01 3.21
CA ASP A 438 -18.89 28.03 2.56
C ASP A 438 -19.92 27.21 3.36
N GLY A 439 -21.15 27.71 3.46
CA GLY A 439 -22.30 27.03 4.09
C GLY A 439 -23.29 26.42 3.08
N GLU A 440 -24.25 25.65 3.57
CA GLU A 440 -25.31 25.05 2.75
C GLU A 440 -26.18 26.12 2.07
N GLY A 441 -26.58 25.87 0.81
CA GLY A 441 -27.51 26.74 0.07
C GLY A 441 -26.89 27.74 -0.90
N ASN A 442 -25.56 27.81 -1.04
CA ASN A 442 -24.88 28.68 -2.01
C ASN A 442 -24.88 28.17 -3.48
N GLY A 443 -25.70 27.15 -3.80
CA GLY A 443 -25.72 26.51 -5.13
C GLY A 443 -24.47 25.68 -5.47
N ARG A 444 -23.54 25.51 -4.52
CA ARG A 444 -22.36 24.64 -4.61
C ARG A 444 -22.51 23.48 -3.61
N LYS A 445 -22.08 22.28 -3.99
CA LYS A 445 -21.96 21.17 -3.03
C LYS A 445 -20.89 21.54 -1.99
N LEU A 446 -21.20 21.38 -0.71
CA LEU A 446 -20.19 21.42 0.34
C LEU A 446 -19.21 20.28 0.11
N ASP A 447 -17.98 20.63 -0.25
CA ASP A 447 -16.88 19.68 -0.47
C ASP A 447 -15.95 19.56 0.76
N GLY A 448 -16.27 20.30 1.82
CA GLY A 448 -15.57 20.27 3.10
C GLY A 448 -14.29 21.10 3.15
N PHE A 449 -13.95 21.84 2.08
CA PHE A 449 -12.79 22.72 2.09
C PHE A 449 -13.08 24.05 2.79
N VAL A 450 -12.09 24.53 3.55
CA VAL A 450 -12.03 25.89 4.08
C VAL A 450 -10.89 26.64 3.41
N ILE A 451 -11.13 27.90 3.08
CA ILE A 451 -10.12 28.78 2.50
C ILE A 451 -9.35 29.40 3.66
N LYS A 452 -8.03 29.20 3.69
CA LYS A 452 -7.12 29.80 4.66
C LYS A 452 -6.28 30.87 3.98
N THR A 453 -6.10 32.01 4.62
CA THR A 453 -5.17 33.06 4.17
C THR A 453 -4.40 33.59 5.37
N PRO A 454 -3.17 33.10 5.57
CA PRO A 454 -2.27 33.59 6.61
C PRO A 454 -1.79 35.02 6.32
N THR A 455 -0.98 35.57 7.23
CA THR A 455 -0.41 36.92 7.15
C THR A 455 0.54 37.13 5.97
N ASP A 456 1.04 36.06 5.34
CA ASP A 456 1.85 36.14 4.12
C ASP A 456 1.02 36.39 2.84
N GLY A 457 -0.31 36.35 2.95
CA GLY A 457 -1.26 36.57 1.85
C GLY A 457 -1.43 35.38 0.91
N LYS A 458 -0.72 34.26 1.11
CA LYS A 458 -0.85 33.08 0.27
C LYS A 458 -2.07 32.27 0.68
N THR A 459 -3.08 32.30 -0.17
CA THR A 459 -4.29 31.52 0.07
C THR A 459 -4.09 30.05 -0.31
N TYR A 460 -4.53 29.15 0.58
CA TYR A 460 -4.63 27.71 0.32
C TYR A 460 -6.01 27.19 0.77
N LEU A 461 -6.36 25.99 0.31
CA LEU A 461 -7.54 25.25 0.70
C LEU A 461 -7.14 24.17 1.70
N GLU A 462 -7.92 24.01 2.76
CA GLU A 462 -7.70 23.00 3.78
C GLU A 462 -8.95 22.14 3.95
N LYS A 463 -8.80 20.83 4.04
CA LYS A 463 -9.90 19.91 4.31
C LYS A 463 -9.48 18.92 5.37
N LYS A 464 -10.28 18.82 6.44
CA LYS A 464 -10.10 17.81 7.48
C LYS A 464 -10.88 16.55 7.11
N ASN A 465 -10.18 15.42 7.05
CA ASN A 465 -10.76 14.12 6.76
C ASN A 465 -11.33 13.47 8.03
N ALA A 466 -12.18 12.45 7.86
CA ALA A 466 -12.81 11.74 8.97
C ALA A 466 -11.81 10.99 9.86
N ASP A 467 -10.65 10.62 9.32
CA ASP A 467 -9.54 9.99 10.05
C ASP A 467 -8.68 10.98 10.85
N GLY A 468 -9.04 12.27 10.84
CA GLY A 468 -8.31 13.34 11.53
C GLY A 468 -7.16 13.95 10.72
N SER A 469 -6.81 13.38 9.56
CA SER A 469 -5.80 13.97 8.67
C SER A 469 -6.30 15.27 8.04
N THR A 470 -5.36 16.14 7.65
CA THR A 470 -5.64 17.45 7.06
C THR A 470 -4.98 17.55 5.70
N LEU A 471 -5.78 17.65 4.64
CA LEU A 471 -5.34 17.85 3.28
C LEU A 471 -5.21 19.34 2.98
N ILE A 472 -4.06 19.75 2.46
CA ILE A 472 -3.74 21.12 2.06
C ILE A 472 -3.58 21.15 0.54
N CYS A 473 -4.37 21.99 -0.12
CA CYS A 473 -4.36 22.17 -1.57
C CYS A 473 -4.18 23.64 -1.97
N ASN A 474 -3.76 23.88 -3.21
CA ASN A 474 -3.84 25.21 -3.80
C ASN A 474 -5.29 25.59 -4.17
N LYS A 475 -5.50 26.78 -4.73
CA LYS A 475 -6.83 27.28 -5.13
C LYS A 475 -7.53 26.41 -6.19
N ASP A 476 -6.76 25.67 -6.97
CA ASP A 476 -7.26 24.75 -8.01
C ASP A 476 -7.52 23.33 -7.47
N LYS A 477 -7.46 23.15 -6.15
CA LYS A 477 -7.63 21.88 -5.43
C LYS A 477 -6.54 20.84 -5.72
N GLU A 478 -5.38 21.29 -6.17
CA GLU A 478 -4.22 20.42 -6.34
C GLU A 478 -3.46 20.30 -5.01
N ILE A 479 -3.12 19.06 -4.63
CA ILE A 479 -2.41 18.78 -3.38
C ILE A 479 -1.07 19.51 -3.27
N GLN A 480 -0.84 20.08 -2.09
CA GLN A 480 0.44 20.64 -1.63
C GLN A 480 0.99 19.84 -0.45
N ALA A 481 0.13 19.43 0.49
CA ALA A 481 0.53 18.59 1.61
C ALA A 481 -0.64 17.78 2.18
N LEU A 482 -0.31 16.70 2.88
CA LEU A 482 -1.21 15.97 3.76
C LEU A 482 -0.54 15.90 5.15
N LEU A 483 -1.23 16.38 6.18
CA LEU A 483 -0.78 16.32 7.57
C LEU A 483 -1.57 15.24 8.32
N ARG A 484 -0.89 14.29 8.96
CA ARG A 484 -1.53 13.18 9.68
C ARG A 484 -1.49 13.39 11.20
N PRO A 485 -2.39 12.76 11.98
CA PRO A 485 -2.45 12.93 13.44
C PRO A 485 -1.20 12.47 14.20
N ASP A 486 -0.42 11.56 13.62
CA ASP A 486 0.83 11.02 14.19
C ASP A 486 2.06 11.88 13.87
N ASN A 487 1.84 13.12 13.40
CA ASN A 487 2.86 14.05 12.90
C ASN A 487 3.61 13.60 11.64
N SER A 488 3.24 12.47 11.03
CA SER A 488 3.71 12.15 9.69
C SER A 488 3.05 13.06 8.65
N LYS A 489 3.70 13.24 7.51
CA LYS A 489 3.19 14.10 6.45
C LYS A 489 3.71 13.73 5.06
N VAL A 490 2.89 14.04 4.07
CA VAL A 490 3.27 14.05 2.65
C VAL A 490 3.39 15.50 2.21
N GLU A 491 4.50 15.85 1.55
CA GLU A 491 4.71 17.18 0.97
C GLU A 491 4.99 17.06 -0.52
N VAL A 492 4.39 17.95 -1.30
CA VAL A 492 4.41 17.93 -2.76
C VAL A 492 4.98 19.26 -3.28
N GLN A 493 5.98 19.19 -4.16
CA GLN A 493 6.50 20.34 -4.90
C GLN A 493 6.13 20.23 -6.38
N ARG A 494 5.78 21.37 -6.97
CA ARG A 494 5.31 21.48 -8.35
C ARG A 494 6.07 22.55 -9.10
N GLU A 495 6.25 22.34 -10.40
CA GLU A 495 6.64 23.36 -11.36
C GLU A 495 5.49 23.51 -12.37
N GLY A 496 4.74 24.60 -12.28
CA GLY A 496 3.46 24.73 -12.98
C GLY A 496 2.44 23.71 -12.47
N SER A 497 1.77 22.98 -13.38
CA SER A 497 0.81 21.92 -13.04
C SER A 497 1.47 20.57 -12.74
N GLN A 498 2.75 20.39 -13.06
CA GLN A 498 3.45 19.13 -12.92
C GLN A 498 4.06 18.99 -11.53
N ILE A 499 3.83 17.85 -10.87
CA ILE A 499 4.56 17.50 -9.64
C ILE A 499 5.99 17.11 -10.00
N THR A 500 6.96 17.72 -9.31
CA THR A 500 8.40 17.49 -9.50
C THR A 500 9.04 16.78 -8.30
N LYS A 501 8.48 16.93 -7.10
CA LYS A 501 8.98 16.23 -5.90
C LYS A 501 7.83 15.81 -4.99
N VAL A 502 7.96 14.64 -4.36
CA VAL A 502 7.09 14.17 -3.28
C VAL A 502 7.97 13.74 -2.11
N SER A 503 7.67 14.17 -0.89
CA SER A 503 8.43 13.81 0.31
C SER A 503 7.49 13.25 1.36
N GLU A 504 7.69 11.99 1.76
CA GLU A 504 7.04 11.39 2.91
C GLU A 504 7.94 11.61 4.13
N THR A 505 7.40 12.18 5.19
CA THR A 505 8.04 12.24 6.51
C THR A 505 7.26 11.33 7.45
N ARG A 506 7.93 10.34 8.04
CA ARG A 506 7.35 9.38 8.99
C ARG A 506 7.29 9.96 10.41
N PRO A 507 6.55 9.33 11.36
CA PRO A 507 6.45 9.80 12.74
C PRO A 507 7.79 9.93 13.47
N ASP A 508 8.79 9.10 13.11
CA ASP A 508 10.15 9.14 13.65
C ASP A 508 11.04 10.24 13.02
N GLY A 509 10.49 11.04 12.10
CA GLY A 509 11.19 12.10 11.37
C GLY A 509 12.01 11.61 10.16
N SER A 510 12.08 10.30 9.91
CA SER A 510 12.72 9.76 8.71
C SER A 510 11.96 10.17 7.45
N LYS A 511 12.68 10.28 6.32
CA LYS A 511 12.14 10.80 5.07
C LYS A 511 12.39 9.86 3.90
N ILE A 512 11.42 9.81 3.00
CA ILE A 512 11.54 9.19 1.67
C ILE A 512 11.21 10.25 0.64
N ASN A 513 12.13 10.53 -0.28
CA ASN A 513 11.97 11.56 -1.29
C ASN A 513 11.89 10.95 -2.69
N PHE A 514 10.83 11.28 -3.40
CA PHE A 514 10.64 10.98 -4.81
C PHE A 514 10.89 12.23 -5.65
N ALA A 515 11.67 12.11 -6.72
CA ALA A 515 11.97 13.19 -7.65
C ALA A 515 11.64 12.79 -9.09
N TYR A 516 10.92 13.65 -9.80
CA TYR A 516 10.57 13.46 -11.21
C TYR A 516 11.70 13.97 -12.10
N ASP A 517 12.22 13.10 -12.96
CA ASP A 517 13.16 13.45 -14.02
C ASP A 517 12.41 13.65 -15.34
N SER A 518 12.39 14.89 -15.82
CA SER A 518 11.71 15.29 -17.05
C SER A 518 12.36 14.71 -18.31
N SER A 519 13.65 14.36 -18.27
CA SER A 519 14.39 13.81 -19.41
C SER A 519 14.02 12.35 -19.66
N THR A 520 13.93 11.55 -18.60
CA THR A 520 13.56 10.13 -18.66
C THR A 520 12.05 9.90 -18.50
N LYS A 521 11.31 10.91 -18.04
CA LYS A 521 9.89 10.85 -17.67
C LYS A 521 9.62 9.78 -16.61
N THR A 522 10.52 9.68 -15.63
CA THR A 522 10.42 8.71 -14.52
C THR A 522 10.59 9.38 -13.17
N TRP A 523 10.01 8.77 -12.16
CA TRP A 523 10.22 9.07 -10.75
C TRP A 523 11.36 8.22 -10.23
N SER A 524 12.35 8.88 -9.64
CA SER A 524 13.42 8.27 -8.86
C SER A 524 13.15 8.44 -7.38
N CYS A 525 13.74 7.58 -6.55
CA CYS A 525 13.63 7.64 -5.10
C CYS A 525 15.04 7.67 -4.49
N ASP A 526 15.21 8.38 -3.38
CA ASP A 526 16.46 8.39 -2.62
C ASP A 526 16.72 7.06 -1.88
N ASN A 527 15.69 6.22 -1.72
CA ASN A 527 15.83 4.85 -1.24
C ASN A 527 16.17 3.90 -2.38
N SER A 528 17.38 3.31 -2.35
CA SER A 528 17.89 2.38 -3.37
C SER A 528 17.07 1.10 -3.56
N LEU A 529 16.23 0.73 -2.60
CA LEU A 529 15.32 -0.40 -2.71
C LEU A 529 14.08 -0.10 -3.54
N ILE A 530 13.85 1.15 -3.94
CA ILE A 530 12.69 1.56 -4.74
C ILE A 530 13.18 1.89 -6.17
N PRO A 531 12.92 1.02 -7.17
CA PRO A 531 13.33 1.27 -8.55
C PRO A 531 12.58 2.46 -9.17
N ASN A 532 13.17 3.04 -10.21
CA ASN A 532 12.55 4.13 -10.97
C ASN A 532 11.19 3.69 -11.56
N SER A 533 10.22 4.58 -11.53
CA SER A 533 8.84 4.30 -11.92
C SER A 533 8.29 5.33 -12.90
N LYS A 534 7.44 4.92 -13.84
CA LYS A 534 6.67 5.85 -14.68
C LYS A 534 5.41 6.38 -13.97
N SER A 535 5.00 5.75 -12.88
CA SER A 535 3.81 6.11 -12.13
C SER A 535 4.14 7.16 -11.07
N GLN A 536 3.29 8.17 -10.96
CA GLN A 536 3.35 9.17 -9.89
C GLN A 536 3.11 8.48 -8.54
N PRO A 537 3.94 8.75 -7.51
CA PRO A 537 3.87 8.04 -6.24
C PRO A 537 2.74 8.54 -5.33
N VAL A 538 2.12 9.68 -5.61
CA VAL A 538 1.06 10.29 -4.79
C VAL A 538 -0.20 10.54 -5.60
N ASP A 539 -1.38 10.35 -5.00
CA ASP A 539 -2.67 10.72 -5.61
C ASP A 539 -3.17 12.11 -5.16
N ALA A 540 -4.42 12.46 -5.51
CA ALA A 540 -5.00 13.75 -5.18
C ALA A 540 -5.37 13.91 -3.69
N ASP A 541 -5.56 12.80 -2.98
CA ASP A 541 -5.92 12.78 -1.56
C ASP A 541 -4.69 12.66 -0.66
N GLY A 542 -3.51 12.44 -1.24
CA GLY A 542 -2.23 12.30 -0.54
C GLY A 542 -1.88 10.87 -0.19
N ASN A 543 -2.57 9.87 -0.73
CA ASN A 543 -2.14 8.48 -0.55
C ASN A 543 -0.87 8.24 -1.36
N LEU A 544 0.09 7.54 -0.76
CA LEU A 544 1.31 7.14 -1.44
C LEU A 544 1.21 5.71 -1.95
N LYS A 545 1.79 5.46 -3.12
CA LYS A 545 1.90 4.12 -3.69
C LYS A 545 3.20 3.97 -4.47
N PHE A 546 4.02 2.98 -4.11
CA PHE A 546 5.28 2.70 -4.78
C PHE A 546 5.58 1.20 -4.77
N LYS A 547 6.49 0.79 -5.65
CA LYS A 547 6.94 -0.59 -5.79
C LYS A 547 8.40 -0.69 -5.36
N THR A 548 8.76 -1.70 -4.59
CA THR A 548 10.13 -2.01 -4.20
C THR A 548 10.79 -3.00 -5.17
N ALA A 549 12.12 -3.13 -5.10
CA ALA A 549 12.94 -3.94 -6.00
C ALA A 549 12.62 -5.44 -5.92
N ASP A 550 12.18 -5.92 -4.76
CA ASP A 550 11.70 -7.28 -4.53
C ASP A 550 10.35 -7.58 -5.22
N GLY A 551 9.66 -6.55 -5.72
CA GLY A 551 8.37 -6.65 -6.39
C GLY A 551 7.16 -6.25 -5.53
N SER A 552 7.36 -5.95 -4.25
CA SER A 552 6.29 -5.62 -3.31
C SER A 552 5.69 -4.24 -3.58
N MET A 553 4.38 -4.10 -3.38
CA MET A 553 3.62 -2.87 -3.58
C MET A 553 3.25 -2.27 -2.23
N HIS A 554 3.83 -1.11 -1.91
CA HIS A 554 3.52 -0.35 -0.71
C HIS A 554 2.43 0.67 -1.02
N SER A 555 1.47 0.82 -0.11
CA SER A 555 0.43 1.84 -0.16
C SER A 555 0.24 2.47 1.23
N VAL A 556 0.51 3.76 1.37
CA VAL A 556 0.35 4.50 2.65
C VAL A 556 -0.88 5.39 2.55
N GLY A 557 -1.85 5.18 3.44
CA GLY A 557 -3.11 5.89 3.45
C GLY A 557 -3.04 7.28 4.08
N THR A 558 -4.16 8.02 4.00
CA THR A 558 -4.31 9.32 4.66
C THR A 558 -4.20 9.27 6.18
N ASN A 559 -4.50 8.10 6.76
CA ASN A 559 -4.41 7.81 8.20
C ASN A 559 -3.02 7.31 8.66
N GLY A 560 -2.05 7.23 7.75
CA GLY A 560 -0.68 6.78 8.05
C GLY A 560 -0.51 5.26 8.08
N ARG A 561 -1.62 4.49 8.01
CA ARG A 561 -1.54 3.03 7.90
C ARG A 561 -0.91 2.65 6.57
N GLU A 562 -0.01 1.69 6.63
CA GLU A 562 0.68 1.17 5.46
C GLU A 562 0.16 -0.24 5.14
N ARG A 563 -0.13 -0.46 3.87
CA ARG A 563 -0.46 -1.76 3.32
C ARG A 563 0.64 -2.18 2.35
N ILE A 564 1.28 -3.30 2.64
CA ILE A 564 2.32 -3.90 1.80
C ILE A 564 1.73 -5.15 1.17
N VAL A 565 1.58 -5.15 -0.14
CA VAL A 565 1.26 -6.37 -0.90
C VAL A 565 2.58 -6.93 -1.40
N THR A 566 3.03 -8.01 -0.77
CA THR A 566 4.29 -8.68 -1.12
C THR A 566 4.19 -9.35 -2.49
N LYS A 567 5.34 -9.68 -3.09
CA LYS A 567 5.39 -10.33 -4.41
C LYS A 567 4.60 -11.65 -4.49
N ASP A 568 4.53 -12.41 -3.40
CA ASP A 568 3.77 -13.67 -3.28
C ASP A 568 2.25 -13.46 -3.08
N GLY A 569 1.81 -12.20 -2.95
CA GLY A 569 0.42 -11.80 -2.83
C GLY A 569 -0.12 -11.78 -1.40
N ALA A 570 0.71 -12.03 -0.38
CA ALA A 570 0.34 -11.73 0.99
C ALA A 570 0.19 -10.21 1.19
N THR A 571 -0.64 -9.83 2.15
CA THR A 571 -0.87 -8.44 2.53
C THR A 571 -0.43 -8.26 3.97
N LEU A 572 0.55 -7.40 4.21
CA LEU A 572 0.93 -6.94 5.53
C LEU A 572 0.27 -5.58 5.76
N GLU A 573 -0.37 -5.42 6.91
CA GLU A 573 -1.01 -4.19 7.35
C GLU A 573 -0.27 -3.67 8.59
N ASN A 574 0.36 -2.52 8.43
CA ASN A 574 1.04 -1.80 9.48
C ASN A 574 0.15 -0.66 9.99
N ASN A 575 0.21 -0.40 11.29
CA ASN A 575 -0.44 0.76 11.89
C ASN A 575 0.28 2.08 11.49
N ALA A 576 -0.26 3.21 11.95
CA ALA A 576 0.32 4.53 11.68
C ALA A 576 1.75 4.71 12.24
N LYS A 577 2.13 3.95 13.29
CA LYS A 577 3.51 3.93 13.82
C LYS A 577 4.47 3.08 12.98
N GLY A 578 4.00 2.40 11.93
CA GLY A 578 4.79 1.48 11.12
C GLY A 578 4.94 0.08 11.72
N GLU A 579 4.12 -0.27 12.72
CA GLU A 579 4.18 -1.56 13.38
C GLU A 579 3.19 -2.55 12.76
N LEU A 580 3.60 -3.79 12.55
CA LEU A 580 2.75 -4.83 11.99
C LEU A 580 1.55 -5.14 12.91
N GLU A 581 0.33 -5.04 12.36
CA GLU A 581 -0.93 -5.39 13.03
C GLU A 581 -1.53 -6.69 12.48
N LYS A 582 -1.45 -6.89 11.16
CA LYS A 582 -2.10 -8.03 10.51
C LYS A 582 -1.33 -8.50 9.28
N ILE A 583 -1.30 -9.81 9.09
CA ILE A 583 -0.83 -10.45 7.86
C ILE A 583 -2.01 -11.24 7.27
N THR A 584 -2.34 -11.02 6.01
CA THR A 584 -3.39 -11.76 5.31
C THR A 584 -2.77 -12.52 4.14
N GLN A 585 -2.88 -13.84 4.15
CA GLN A 585 -2.50 -14.68 3.01
C GLN A 585 -3.41 -14.41 1.83
N ARG A 586 -2.92 -14.69 0.62
CA ARG A 586 -3.76 -14.68 -0.58
C ARG A 586 -4.94 -15.67 -0.50
N SER A 587 -4.84 -16.73 0.30
CA SER A 587 -5.94 -17.67 0.56
C SER A 587 -7.07 -17.08 1.42
N GLY A 588 -6.85 -15.91 2.03
CA GLY A 588 -7.79 -15.24 2.93
C GLY A 588 -7.57 -15.55 4.41
N GLU A 589 -6.75 -16.55 4.76
CA GLU A 589 -6.32 -16.77 6.14
C GLU A 589 -5.51 -15.58 6.64
N TYR A 590 -5.63 -15.24 7.93
CA TYR A 590 -4.96 -14.06 8.45
C TYR A 590 -4.45 -14.26 9.88
N ARG A 591 -3.37 -13.54 10.19
CA ARG A 591 -2.67 -13.51 11.46
C ARG A 591 -2.80 -12.10 12.02
N VAL A 592 -3.25 -11.99 13.26
CA VAL A 592 -3.32 -10.73 14.02
C VAL A 592 -2.19 -10.73 15.04
N VAL A 593 -1.45 -9.62 15.14
CA VAL A 593 -0.37 -9.46 16.11
C VAL A 593 -0.95 -9.07 17.46
N ASN A 594 -0.63 -9.83 18.51
CA ASN A 594 -1.08 -9.52 19.87
C ASN A 594 -0.02 -8.65 20.56
N ARG A 595 -0.45 -7.51 21.11
CA ARG A 595 0.44 -6.53 21.75
C ARG A 595 -0.09 -6.11 23.13
N GLU A 596 0.83 -5.81 24.04
CA GLU A 596 0.58 -5.13 25.31
C GLU A 596 1.39 -3.82 25.31
N GLY A 597 0.72 -2.70 25.05
CA GLY A 597 1.41 -1.44 24.71
C GLY A 597 2.20 -1.60 23.41
N ASP A 598 3.48 -1.20 23.41
CA ASP A 598 4.36 -1.32 22.25
C ASP A 598 5.06 -2.70 22.15
N LYS A 599 4.86 -3.60 23.12
CA LYS A 599 5.50 -4.92 23.17
C LYS A 599 4.64 -5.98 22.46
N VAL A 600 5.22 -6.70 21.50
CA VAL A 600 4.60 -7.90 20.91
C VAL A 600 4.62 -9.04 21.93
N VAL A 601 3.45 -9.58 22.26
CA VAL A 601 3.28 -10.69 23.23
C VAL A 601 2.88 -12.01 22.57
N GLY A 602 2.50 -11.97 21.29
CA GLY A 602 2.08 -13.15 20.55
C GLY A 602 1.43 -12.83 19.21
N PHE A 603 0.69 -13.80 18.68
CA PHE A 603 -0.19 -13.62 17.53
C PHE A 603 -1.36 -14.61 17.57
N THR A 604 -2.37 -14.33 16.78
CA THR A 604 -3.56 -15.17 16.62
C THR A 604 -3.83 -15.42 15.14
N ASP A 605 -3.88 -16.69 14.75
CA ASP A 605 -4.19 -17.13 13.39
C ASP A 605 -5.67 -17.48 13.25
N TYR A 606 -6.26 -16.98 12.17
CA TYR A 606 -7.65 -17.19 11.80
C TYR A 606 -7.73 -17.77 10.39
N ASP A 607 -8.74 -18.59 10.16
CA ASP A 607 -9.09 -19.01 8.81
C ASP A 607 -9.76 -17.87 8.01
N LYS A 608 -10.03 -18.12 6.73
CA LYS A 608 -10.71 -17.16 5.85
C LYS A 608 -12.13 -16.76 6.29
N ALA A 609 -12.78 -17.57 7.13
CA ALA A 609 -14.11 -17.30 7.69
C ALA A 609 -14.04 -16.55 9.02
N GLY A 610 -12.83 -16.33 9.56
CA GLY A 610 -12.60 -15.69 10.85
C GLY A 610 -12.69 -16.63 12.05
N ALA A 611 -12.69 -17.95 11.85
CA ALA A 611 -12.59 -18.91 12.94
C ALA A 611 -11.13 -19.01 13.42
N LEU A 612 -10.95 -19.07 14.74
CA LEU A 612 -9.64 -19.21 15.38
C LEU A 612 -9.01 -20.56 14.98
N LYS A 613 -7.83 -20.53 14.34
CA LYS A 613 -7.01 -21.73 14.08
C LYS A 613 -6.04 -21.98 15.22
N ARG A 614 -5.37 -20.94 15.69
CA ARG A 614 -4.28 -21.04 16.67
C ARG A 614 -4.02 -19.69 17.33
N GLU A 615 -3.54 -19.73 18.56
CA GLU A 615 -3.01 -18.58 19.28
C GLU A 615 -1.60 -18.92 19.80
N LEU A 616 -0.64 -17.99 19.64
CA LEU A 616 0.67 -18.04 20.28
C LEU A 616 0.72 -17.02 21.42
N LYS A 617 1.07 -17.47 22.62
CA LYS A 617 1.27 -16.62 23.81
C LYS A 617 2.27 -17.22 24.78
N GLY A 618 2.86 -16.39 25.64
CA GLY A 618 3.73 -16.83 26.74
C GLY A 618 5.08 -17.41 26.32
N VAL A 619 5.56 -17.10 25.11
CA VAL A 619 6.88 -17.52 24.62
C VAL A 619 7.96 -16.53 25.01
N SER A 620 9.21 -17.01 25.10
CA SER A 620 10.36 -16.19 25.44
C SER A 620 11.08 -15.66 24.19
N ASN A 621 11.72 -14.49 24.31
CA ASN A 621 12.48 -13.84 23.23
C ASN A 621 11.69 -13.63 21.93
N LEU A 622 10.39 -13.35 22.02
CA LEU A 622 9.55 -13.06 20.85
C LEU A 622 9.94 -11.73 20.20
N HIS A 623 10.27 -11.79 18.90
CA HIS A 623 10.55 -10.62 18.08
C HIS A 623 9.92 -10.79 16.69
N VAL A 624 9.46 -9.69 16.09
CA VAL A 624 8.94 -9.63 14.73
C VAL A 624 9.90 -8.80 13.89
N ASP A 625 10.37 -9.35 12.77
CA ASP A 625 11.21 -8.61 11.84
C ASP A 625 10.40 -7.88 10.75
N ASN A 626 11.09 -7.09 9.92
CA ASN A 626 10.48 -6.27 8.88
C ASN A 626 9.77 -7.08 7.77
N ASN A 627 10.06 -8.39 7.67
CA ASN A 627 9.38 -9.27 6.71
C ASN A 627 8.09 -9.88 7.30
N GLY A 628 7.80 -9.58 8.57
CA GLY A 628 6.68 -10.15 9.30
C GLY A 628 6.96 -11.54 9.86
N ASP A 629 8.23 -11.95 9.97
CA ASP A 629 8.61 -13.23 10.57
C ASP A 629 8.74 -13.08 12.09
N PHE A 630 8.07 -13.97 12.82
CA PHE A 630 8.11 -14.03 14.28
C PHE A 630 9.18 -15.04 14.70
N LYS A 631 10.14 -14.60 15.50
CA LYS A 631 11.22 -15.43 16.05
C LYS A 631 11.03 -15.52 17.55
N TYR A 632 11.05 -16.72 18.10
CA TYR A 632 10.91 -16.94 19.55
C TYR A 632 11.58 -18.25 19.99
N VAL A 633 11.72 -18.43 21.30
CA VAL A 633 12.15 -19.68 21.92
C VAL A 633 10.93 -20.35 22.54
N ASP A 634 10.66 -21.58 22.13
CA ASP A 634 9.55 -22.38 22.66
C ASP A 634 9.83 -22.96 24.06
N ALA A 635 8.87 -23.68 24.62
CA ALA A 635 8.98 -24.26 25.96
C ALA A 635 10.09 -25.32 26.09
N ASN A 636 10.58 -25.88 24.98
CA ASN A 636 11.64 -26.88 24.95
C ASN A 636 13.03 -26.25 24.77
N GLY A 637 13.13 -24.93 24.67
CA GLY A 637 14.37 -24.21 24.38
C GLY A 637 14.74 -24.18 22.90
N SER A 638 13.87 -24.66 22.01
CA SER A 638 14.07 -24.65 20.57
C SER A 638 13.76 -23.27 20.00
N THR A 639 14.61 -22.75 19.11
CA THR A 639 14.31 -21.51 18.39
C THR A 639 13.34 -21.79 17.25
N VAL A 640 12.26 -21.03 17.17
CA VAL A 640 11.21 -21.15 16.17
C VAL A 640 11.12 -19.87 15.36
N VAL A 641 10.99 -20.01 14.04
CA VAL A 641 10.70 -18.91 13.10
C VAL A 641 9.36 -19.19 12.43
N GLU A 642 8.35 -18.40 12.78
CA GLU A 642 7.04 -18.38 12.15
C GLU A 642 7.02 -17.30 11.07
N ARG A 643 7.02 -17.71 9.82
CA ARG A 643 7.15 -16.79 8.69
C ARG A 643 5.86 -16.07 8.37
N SER A 644 5.98 -14.96 7.65
CA SER A 644 4.83 -14.22 7.13
C SER A 644 3.96 -15.01 6.15
N ASN A 645 4.46 -16.08 5.54
CA ASN A 645 3.68 -17.04 4.73
C ASN A 645 3.02 -18.18 5.54
N PHE A 646 3.06 -18.08 6.88
CA PHE A 646 2.53 -19.03 7.87
C PHE A 646 3.25 -20.40 7.88
N SER A 647 4.40 -20.51 7.21
CA SER A 647 5.29 -21.63 7.45
C SER A 647 6.08 -21.45 8.74
N ARG A 648 6.45 -22.56 9.36
CA ARG A 648 7.12 -22.63 10.66
C ARG A 648 8.42 -23.41 10.50
N VAL A 649 9.54 -22.80 10.86
CA VAL A 649 10.84 -23.46 10.95
C VAL A 649 11.18 -23.65 12.42
N GLU A 650 11.49 -24.87 12.81
CA GLU A 650 11.87 -25.25 14.17
C GLU A 650 13.32 -25.74 14.13
N ASN A 651 14.18 -25.13 14.93
CA ASN A 651 15.55 -25.59 15.12
C ASN A 651 15.67 -26.35 16.44
N ASP A 652 16.54 -27.35 16.48
CA ASP A 652 16.89 -28.04 17.72
C ASP A 652 17.64 -27.12 18.70
N ALA A 653 17.90 -27.60 19.91
CA ALA A 653 18.63 -26.86 20.95
C ALA A 653 20.08 -26.50 20.55
N SER A 654 20.63 -27.12 19.50
CA SER A 654 21.96 -26.79 18.94
C SER A 654 21.89 -25.77 17.81
N GLY A 655 20.69 -25.25 17.49
CA GLY A 655 20.46 -24.27 16.43
C GLY A 655 20.39 -24.87 15.01
N ARG A 656 20.32 -26.19 14.86
CA ARG A 656 20.18 -26.86 13.55
C ARG A 656 18.71 -27.05 13.21
N ILE A 657 18.35 -26.94 11.93
CA ILE A 657 16.95 -27.13 11.51
C ILE A 657 16.51 -28.55 11.83
N ALA A 658 15.45 -28.68 12.63
CA ALA A 658 14.84 -29.94 13.00
C ALA A 658 13.57 -30.23 12.21
N LYS A 659 12.75 -29.20 11.96
CA LYS A 659 11.47 -29.36 11.25
C LYS A 659 11.08 -28.09 10.52
N VAL A 660 10.49 -28.25 9.35
CA VAL A 660 9.82 -27.15 8.64
C VAL A 660 8.39 -27.57 8.32
N THR A 661 7.42 -26.84 8.85
CA THR A 661 5.98 -27.11 8.72
C THR A 661 5.32 -26.03 7.87
N ARG A 662 4.42 -26.44 6.98
CA ARG A 662 3.66 -25.57 6.08
C ARG A 662 2.26 -25.25 6.64
N PRO A 663 1.55 -24.23 6.09
CA PRO A 663 0.21 -23.88 6.54
C PRO A 663 -0.84 -24.98 6.35
N ASP A 664 -0.63 -25.88 5.39
CA ASP A 664 -1.47 -27.06 5.11
C ASP A 664 -1.18 -28.24 6.06
N GLY A 665 -0.18 -28.10 6.95
CA GLY A 665 0.27 -29.14 7.86
C GLY A 665 1.29 -30.14 7.28
N SER A 666 1.58 -30.06 5.98
CA SER A 666 2.70 -30.79 5.37
C SER A 666 4.02 -30.31 5.99
N HIS A 667 5.00 -31.20 6.13
CA HIS A 667 6.24 -30.85 6.81
C HIS A 667 7.43 -31.68 6.35
N ARG A 668 8.63 -31.15 6.57
CA ARG A 668 9.90 -31.85 6.42
C ARG A 668 10.58 -31.96 7.77
N ASP A 669 10.93 -33.16 8.18
CA ASP A 669 11.73 -33.41 9.39
C ASP A 669 13.17 -33.75 9.03
N PHE A 670 14.10 -33.26 9.85
CA PHE A 670 15.53 -33.51 9.77
C PHE A 670 15.98 -34.23 11.03
N THR A 671 16.48 -35.45 10.87
CA THR A 671 17.04 -36.22 11.97
C THR A 671 18.55 -36.19 11.90
N TYR A 672 19.20 -35.86 13.02
CA TYR A 672 20.64 -35.88 13.18
C TYR A 672 21.05 -37.06 14.05
N ASP A 673 22.20 -37.64 13.76
CA ASP A 673 22.78 -38.68 14.59
C ASP A 673 23.27 -38.09 15.91
N ALA A 674 22.85 -38.69 17.03
CA ALA A 674 23.12 -38.16 18.37
C ALA A 674 24.61 -38.18 18.75
N THR A 675 25.42 -39.02 18.11
CA THR A 675 26.85 -39.18 18.45
C THR A 675 27.72 -38.25 17.63
N THR A 676 27.47 -38.18 16.32
CA THR A 676 28.28 -37.43 15.35
C THR A 676 27.76 -36.02 15.11
N GLY A 677 26.47 -35.77 15.39
CA GLY A 677 25.79 -34.52 15.08
C GLY A 677 25.52 -34.31 13.59
N GLU A 678 25.82 -35.29 12.73
CA GLU A 678 25.60 -35.22 11.30
C GLU A 678 24.15 -35.52 10.92
N LEU A 679 23.66 -34.91 9.83
CA LEU A 679 22.33 -35.18 9.29
C LEU A 679 22.26 -36.65 8.84
N SER A 680 21.32 -37.41 9.38
CA SER A 680 21.17 -38.85 9.12
C SER A 680 19.91 -39.20 8.34
N LYS A 681 18.86 -38.38 8.41
CA LYS A 681 17.58 -38.64 7.72
C LYS A 681 16.87 -37.33 7.37
N ILE A 682 16.22 -37.30 6.21
CA ILE A 682 15.26 -36.27 5.80
C ILE A 682 13.93 -36.99 5.53
N SER A 683 12.85 -36.54 6.16
CA SER A 683 11.50 -37.13 6.01
C SER A 683 10.56 -36.08 5.45
N ASP A 684 10.07 -36.31 4.23
CA ASP A 684 9.09 -35.45 3.57
C ASP A 684 7.67 -35.97 3.81
N VAL A 685 6.87 -35.27 4.61
CA VAL A 685 5.49 -35.63 4.95
C VAL A 685 4.51 -34.70 4.24
N THR A 686 3.71 -35.26 3.33
CA THR A 686 2.65 -34.54 2.61
C THR A 686 1.28 -34.93 3.15
N LYS A 687 0.50 -33.95 3.61
CA LYS A 687 -0.89 -34.14 4.03
C LYS A 687 -1.77 -34.37 2.80
N THR A 688 -2.52 -35.48 2.78
CA THR A 688 -3.55 -35.72 1.73
C THR A 688 -4.87 -36.15 2.36
N GLU A 689 -5.98 -36.05 1.63
CA GLU A 689 -7.30 -36.50 2.10
C GLU A 689 -7.34 -38.00 2.44
N LYS A 690 -6.45 -38.81 1.84
CA LYS A 690 -6.35 -40.26 2.06
C LYS A 690 -5.36 -40.64 3.16
N GLY A 691 -4.76 -39.68 3.85
CA GLY A 691 -3.72 -39.87 4.88
C GLY A 691 -2.38 -39.24 4.50
N ASP A 692 -1.44 -39.27 5.44
CA ASP A 692 -0.13 -38.65 5.27
C ASP A 692 0.76 -39.56 4.39
N ARG A 693 1.33 -39.00 3.32
CA ARG A 693 2.37 -39.66 2.53
C ARG A 693 3.74 -39.25 3.08
N THR A 694 4.60 -40.22 3.35
CA THR A 694 5.97 -39.98 3.84
C THR A 694 7.00 -40.50 2.84
N ASP A 695 7.92 -39.64 2.43
CA ASP A 695 9.09 -39.98 1.60
C ASP A 695 10.36 -39.82 2.44
N ASP A 696 10.97 -40.94 2.83
CA ASP A 696 12.14 -41.00 3.70
C ASP A 696 13.45 -41.11 2.92
N TRP A 697 14.37 -40.18 3.17
CA TRP A 697 15.73 -40.18 2.67
C TRP A 697 16.69 -40.47 3.81
N THR A 698 17.29 -41.66 3.83
CA THR A 698 18.19 -42.07 4.90
C THR A 698 19.64 -42.02 4.40
N ARG A 699 20.52 -41.39 5.18
CA ARG A 699 21.94 -41.32 4.85
C ARG A 699 22.58 -42.69 5.02
N LYS A 700 23.27 -43.16 3.98
CA LYS A 700 23.92 -44.45 3.97
C LYS A 700 25.10 -44.45 4.95
N ARG A 701 25.29 -45.57 5.66
CA ARG A 701 26.50 -45.84 6.45
C ARG A 701 27.36 -46.89 5.75
N ASN A 702 28.68 -46.76 5.90
CA ASN A 702 29.60 -47.84 5.60
C ASN A 702 29.36 -49.03 6.53
N ALA A 703 29.84 -50.22 6.12
CA ALA A 703 29.75 -51.43 6.94
C ALA A 703 30.33 -51.20 8.35
N ALA A 704 29.73 -51.83 9.35
CA ALA A 704 30.20 -51.75 10.73
C ALA A 704 31.56 -52.46 10.90
N PRO A 705 32.40 -52.04 11.86
CA PRO A 705 33.66 -52.73 12.16
C PRO A 705 33.43 -54.23 12.45
N PRO A 706 34.31 -55.14 11.98
CA PRO A 706 35.61 -54.86 11.34
C PRO A 706 35.54 -54.64 9.82
N GLN A 707 34.36 -54.70 9.20
CA GLN A 707 34.19 -54.71 7.74
C GLN A 707 34.18 -53.29 7.12
N GLY A 708 34.10 -52.24 7.94
CA GLY A 708 34.18 -50.84 7.54
C GLY A 708 34.30 -49.92 8.75
N ASP A 709 34.24 -48.60 8.52
CA ASP A 709 34.40 -47.58 9.57
C ASP A 709 33.07 -47.15 10.22
N GLY A 710 31.94 -47.69 9.79
CA GLY A 710 30.60 -47.35 10.29
C GLY A 710 30.17 -45.89 10.09
N LYS A 711 30.95 -45.08 9.35
CA LYS A 711 30.68 -43.66 9.14
C LYS A 711 29.59 -43.45 8.09
N PHE A 712 28.92 -42.29 8.16
CA PHE A 712 28.01 -41.88 7.09
C PHE A 712 28.76 -41.56 5.81
N THR A 713 28.22 -41.98 4.67
CA THR A 713 28.68 -41.53 3.36
C THR A 713 28.03 -40.18 3.02
N ASP A 714 28.39 -39.57 1.90
CA ASP A 714 27.72 -38.38 1.38
C ASP A 714 26.36 -38.68 0.71
N THR A 715 25.92 -39.94 0.72
CA THR A 715 24.79 -40.43 -0.05
C THR A 715 23.56 -40.65 0.84
N PHE A 716 22.44 -40.06 0.46
CA PHE A 716 21.11 -40.36 0.98
C PHE A 716 20.37 -41.29 0.01
N GLU A 717 19.66 -42.28 0.55
CA GLU A 717 18.91 -43.26 -0.24
C GLU A 717 17.44 -43.23 0.18
N ARG A 718 16.54 -43.24 -0.80
CA ARG A 718 15.12 -43.52 -0.59
C ARG A 718 14.87 -44.99 -0.89
N LEU A 719 14.32 -45.70 0.08
CA LEU A 719 14.06 -47.14 -0.02
C LEU A 719 12.58 -47.39 -0.34
N ARG A 720 12.33 -48.42 -1.16
CA ARG A 720 10.96 -48.83 -1.46
C ARG A 720 10.38 -49.58 -0.25
N PRO A 721 9.17 -49.24 0.22
CA PRO A 721 8.62 -49.88 1.42
C PRO A 721 8.42 -51.39 1.28
N GLN A 722 8.13 -51.90 0.08
CA GLN A 722 7.78 -53.31 -0.11
C GLN A 722 9.00 -54.25 -0.09
N ASP A 723 10.13 -53.83 -0.66
CA ASP A 723 11.30 -54.70 -0.89
C ASP A 723 12.62 -54.15 -0.33
N GLY A 724 12.60 -52.96 0.27
CA GLY A 724 13.77 -52.31 0.84
C GLY A 724 14.85 -51.92 -0.18
N ARG A 725 14.57 -52.01 -1.48
CA ARG A 725 15.55 -51.63 -2.51
C ARG A 725 15.63 -50.12 -2.66
N THR A 726 16.84 -49.63 -2.93
CA THR A 726 17.07 -48.22 -3.26
C THR A 726 16.28 -47.85 -4.52
N VAL A 727 15.32 -46.95 -4.37
CA VAL A 727 14.58 -46.35 -5.47
C VAL A 727 15.39 -45.23 -6.09
N GLU A 728 16.02 -44.42 -5.24
CA GLU A 728 16.70 -43.20 -5.63
C GLU A 728 17.82 -42.87 -4.65
N SER A 729 18.86 -42.18 -5.10
CA SER A 729 19.92 -41.68 -4.24
C SER A 729 20.33 -40.25 -4.57
N ARG A 730 20.74 -39.54 -3.52
CA ARG A 730 21.13 -38.13 -3.53
C ARG A 730 22.49 -38.00 -2.88
N THR A 731 23.46 -37.39 -3.54
CA THR A 731 24.82 -37.15 -3.01
C THR A 731 25.05 -35.66 -2.77
N ASN A 732 26.05 -35.30 -1.98
CA ASN A 732 26.42 -33.90 -1.71
C ASN A 732 25.21 -33.02 -1.27
N VAL A 733 24.41 -33.52 -0.33
CA VAL A 733 23.25 -32.80 0.20
C VAL A 733 23.71 -31.60 1.03
N GLN A 734 23.31 -30.39 0.63
CA GLN A 734 23.60 -29.15 1.36
C GLN A 734 22.32 -28.44 1.75
N LEU A 735 22.07 -28.37 3.06
CA LEU A 735 20.88 -27.76 3.66
C LEU A 735 21.02 -26.25 3.77
N ASP A 736 19.95 -25.52 3.44
CA ASP A 736 19.85 -24.07 3.63
C ASP A 736 19.14 -23.72 4.96
N PRO A 737 19.20 -22.46 5.43
CA PRO A 737 18.48 -22.01 6.62
C PRO A 737 16.93 -22.07 6.53
N SER A 738 16.39 -22.36 5.35
CA SER A 738 14.96 -22.42 5.07
C SER A 738 14.36 -23.82 5.09
N GLY A 739 15.21 -24.85 5.14
CA GLY A 739 14.87 -26.27 5.04
C GLY A 739 15.00 -26.82 3.62
N ASP A 740 15.22 -25.96 2.63
CA ASP A 740 15.54 -26.40 1.27
C ASP A 740 16.95 -27.01 1.25
N TYR A 741 17.23 -27.90 0.30
CA TYR A 741 18.59 -28.41 0.13
C TYR A 741 18.94 -28.65 -1.32
N SER A 742 20.20 -28.39 -1.67
CA SER A 742 20.78 -28.83 -2.95
C SER A 742 21.35 -30.24 -2.83
N TYR A 743 21.40 -30.99 -3.92
CA TYR A 743 21.95 -32.33 -3.98
C TYR A 743 22.41 -32.68 -5.40
N LYS A 744 23.18 -33.75 -5.55
CA LYS A 744 23.50 -34.39 -6.82
C LYS A 744 22.69 -35.66 -6.99
N ASP A 745 21.99 -35.82 -8.11
CA ASP A 745 21.24 -37.04 -8.41
C ASP A 745 22.17 -38.23 -8.72
N GLN A 746 21.59 -39.40 -9.02
CA GLN A 746 22.34 -40.62 -9.38
C GLN A 746 23.28 -40.45 -10.59
N LYS A 747 23.01 -39.46 -11.45
CA LYS A 747 23.81 -39.13 -12.63
C LYS A 747 24.83 -38.01 -12.35
N GLY A 748 24.94 -37.56 -11.09
CA GLY A 748 25.87 -36.51 -10.66
C GLY A 748 25.42 -35.08 -10.96
N ARG A 749 24.16 -34.88 -11.40
CA ARG A 749 23.62 -33.56 -11.78
C ARG A 749 23.16 -32.79 -10.55
N GLU A 750 23.49 -31.51 -10.46
CA GLU A 750 23.00 -30.65 -9.38
C GLU A 750 21.49 -30.40 -9.49
N ARG A 751 20.80 -30.60 -8.37
CA ARG A 751 19.37 -30.47 -8.18
C ARG A 751 19.10 -29.74 -6.87
N GLU A 752 17.90 -29.21 -6.72
CA GLU A 752 17.46 -28.53 -5.51
C GLU A 752 16.11 -29.12 -5.08
N SER A 753 16.00 -29.52 -3.82
CA SER A 753 14.77 -29.95 -3.19
C SER A 753 14.31 -28.87 -2.21
N ARG A 754 13.33 -28.10 -2.61
CA ARG A 754 12.78 -27.04 -1.77
C ARG A 754 11.64 -27.55 -0.89
N VAL A 755 11.69 -27.21 0.40
CA VAL A 755 10.55 -27.22 1.31
C VAL A 755 9.53 -26.15 0.91
N SER A 756 9.89 -25.19 0.07
CA SER A 756 8.98 -24.16 -0.43
C SER A 756 8.12 -24.61 -1.63
N GLU A 757 6.80 -24.40 -1.53
CA GLU A 757 5.87 -24.16 -2.65
C GLU A 757 5.64 -25.26 -3.71
N ARG A 758 4.57 -26.08 -3.54
CA ARG A 758 3.74 -26.36 -4.72
C ARG A 758 3.04 -25.03 -5.08
N PHE A 759 3.58 -24.36 -6.10
CA PHE A 759 3.08 -23.15 -6.78
C PHE A 759 3.05 -21.85 -5.98
N ARG A 760 4.08 -21.00 -6.12
CA ARG A 760 3.89 -19.54 -6.29
C ARG A 760 5.08 -18.72 -6.79
N ARG A 761 6.02 -19.30 -7.54
CA ARG A 761 6.90 -18.47 -8.39
C ARG A 761 6.20 -18.03 -9.68
N SER A 762 5.98 -16.72 -9.74
CA SER A 762 5.56 -15.92 -10.88
C SER A 762 6.49 -16.06 -12.10
N GLY A 763 5.89 -16.13 -13.28
CA GLY A 763 6.46 -15.58 -14.52
C GLY A 763 7.22 -16.55 -15.41
N GLU A 764 8.26 -17.21 -14.90
CA GLU A 764 9.11 -18.15 -15.65
C GLU A 764 9.55 -19.27 -14.70
N GLY A 765 9.57 -20.50 -15.21
CA GLY A 765 9.40 -21.75 -14.47
C GLY A 765 10.28 -21.96 -13.23
N PHE A 766 9.68 -22.60 -12.22
CA PHE A 766 10.40 -23.63 -11.47
C PHE A 766 9.74 -24.95 -11.83
N THR A 767 10.50 -25.75 -12.56
CA THR A 767 10.13 -27.07 -13.01
C THR A 767 10.38 -28.05 -11.88
N SER A 768 9.54 -29.07 -11.77
CA SER A 768 9.89 -30.30 -11.05
C SER A 768 11.29 -30.76 -11.47
N ALA A 769 12.08 -31.26 -10.52
CA ALA A 769 13.50 -31.56 -10.74
C ALA A 769 13.68 -32.76 -11.69
N THR A 770 12.68 -33.65 -11.73
CA THR A 770 12.63 -34.80 -12.64
C THR A 770 11.27 -34.94 -13.31
N ILE A 771 11.20 -35.74 -14.38
CA ILE A 771 9.94 -36.12 -15.02
C ILE A 771 9.03 -36.79 -14.01
N GLU A 772 9.55 -37.72 -13.21
CA GLU A 772 8.77 -38.51 -12.26
C GLU A 772 8.12 -37.62 -11.20
N GLU A 773 8.85 -36.63 -10.68
CA GLU A 773 8.28 -35.65 -9.75
C GLU A 773 7.14 -34.87 -10.42
N ALA A 774 7.35 -34.38 -11.64
CA ALA A 774 6.35 -33.63 -12.40
C ALA A 774 5.11 -34.48 -12.71
N HIS A 775 5.34 -35.73 -13.10
CA HIS A 775 4.34 -36.74 -13.38
C HIS A 775 3.48 -36.98 -12.15
N TYR A 776 4.09 -37.33 -11.01
CA TYR A 776 3.34 -37.58 -9.78
C TYR A 776 2.61 -36.33 -9.28
N ASN A 777 3.22 -35.15 -9.38
CA ASN A 777 2.57 -33.90 -9.03
C ASN A 777 1.29 -33.67 -9.84
N PHE A 778 1.35 -33.86 -11.16
CA PHE A 778 0.20 -33.71 -12.03
C PHE A 778 -0.86 -34.77 -11.79
N LEU A 779 -0.47 -36.03 -11.68
CA LEU A 779 -1.40 -37.14 -11.45
C LEU A 779 -2.08 -37.03 -10.08
N ASP A 780 -1.36 -36.61 -9.04
CA ASP A 780 -1.92 -36.40 -7.70
C ASP A 780 -2.93 -35.25 -7.70
N GLU A 781 -2.63 -34.12 -8.35
CA GLU A 781 -3.58 -33.02 -8.48
C GLU A 781 -4.83 -33.46 -9.27
N MET A 782 -4.66 -34.27 -10.31
CA MET A 782 -5.80 -34.84 -11.04
C MET A 782 -6.60 -35.82 -10.16
N ARG A 783 -5.96 -36.64 -9.33
CA ARG A 783 -6.63 -37.55 -8.37
C ARG A 783 -7.48 -36.83 -7.34
N MET A 784 -7.07 -35.64 -6.89
CA MET A 784 -7.86 -34.83 -5.96
C MET A 784 -9.17 -34.33 -6.59
N ASN A 785 -9.23 -34.23 -7.92
CA ASN A 785 -10.36 -33.62 -8.63
C ASN A 785 -11.16 -34.60 -9.51
N VAL A 786 -10.60 -35.76 -9.82
CA VAL A 786 -11.23 -36.82 -10.62
C VAL A 786 -11.47 -38.03 -9.74
N LYS A 787 -12.75 -38.30 -9.43
CA LYS A 787 -13.16 -39.46 -8.61
C LYS A 787 -13.26 -40.77 -9.40
N ASP A 788 -13.19 -40.69 -10.73
CA ASP A 788 -13.34 -41.84 -11.63
C ASP A 788 -11.98 -42.47 -11.91
N GLU A 789 -11.72 -43.63 -11.29
CA GLU A 789 -10.45 -44.34 -11.40
C GLU A 789 -10.11 -44.70 -12.85
N SER A 790 -11.11 -45.03 -13.67
CA SER A 790 -10.90 -45.36 -15.09
C SER A 790 -10.39 -44.18 -15.91
N LYS A 791 -10.73 -42.95 -15.50
CA LYS A 791 -10.19 -41.73 -16.11
C LYS A 791 -8.75 -41.49 -15.67
N LEU A 792 -8.41 -41.78 -14.42
CA LEU A 792 -7.06 -41.65 -13.90
C LEU A 792 -6.11 -42.67 -14.54
N GLU A 793 -6.53 -43.93 -14.68
CA GLU A 793 -5.79 -44.97 -15.40
C GLU A 793 -5.57 -44.57 -16.87
N ARG A 794 -6.62 -44.06 -17.53
CA ARG A 794 -6.48 -43.53 -18.90
C ARG A 794 -5.52 -42.36 -18.94
N LEU A 795 -5.59 -41.42 -17.99
CA LEU A 795 -4.68 -40.28 -17.91
C LEU A 795 -3.23 -40.72 -17.77
N GLU A 796 -2.95 -41.67 -16.89
CA GLU A 796 -1.60 -42.23 -16.69
C GLU A 796 -1.10 -42.93 -17.97
N LEU A 797 -1.97 -43.64 -18.69
CA LEU A 797 -1.64 -44.17 -20.02
C LEU A 797 -1.27 -43.06 -21.02
N MET A 798 -2.04 -41.97 -21.06
CA MET A 798 -1.74 -40.82 -21.92
C MET A 798 -0.42 -40.15 -21.54
N MET A 799 -0.12 -40.04 -20.25
CA MET A 799 1.13 -39.48 -19.74
C MET A 799 2.33 -40.35 -20.16
N ASN A 800 2.27 -41.66 -19.94
CA ASN A 800 3.30 -42.60 -20.37
C ASN A 800 3.51 -42.57 -21.91
N GLY A 801 2.41 -42.45 -22.66
CA GLY A 801 2.45 -42.29 -24.11
C GLY A 801 3.12 -40.99 -24.57
N PHE A 802 2.85 -39.88 -23.88
CA PHE A 802 3.50 -38.59 -24.12
C PHE A 802 5.00 -38.63 -23.82
N GLU A 803 5.39 -39.18 -22.66
CA GLU A 803 6.79 -39.35 -22.27
C GLU A 803 7.56 -40.19 -23.29
N LYS A 804 6.96 -41.32 -23.71
CA LYS A 804 7.54 -42.17 -24.75
C LYS A 804 7.72 -41.41 -26.07
N ARG A 805 6.72 -40.64 -26.52
CA ARG A 805 6.80 -39.87 -27.77
C ARG A 805 7.94 -38.86 -27.73
N LEU A 806 8.12 -38.13 -26.62
CA LEU A 806 9.21 -37.17 -26.51
C LEU A 806 10.57 -37.86 -26.33
N SER A 807 10.64 -38.99 -25.64
CA SER A 807 11.84 -39.84 -25.59
C SER A 807 12.23 -40.33 -26.98
N ASP A 808 11.29 -40.83 -27.77
CA ASP A 808 11.53 -41.25 -29.16
C ASP A 808 12.07 -40.09 -30.01
N SER A 809 11.62 -38.85 -29.77
CA SER A 809 12.12 -37.68 -30.51
C SER A 809 13.61 -37.39 -30.32
N VAL A 810 14.27 -37.97 -29.30
CA VAL A 810 15.72 -37.89 -29.11
C VAL A 810 16.46 -38.50 -30.29
N GLU A 811 15.95 -39.58 -30.89
CA GLU A 811 16.55 -40.18 -32.09
C GLU A 811 16.58 -39.21 -33.27
N LEU A 812 15.51 -38.42 -33.45
CA LEU A 812 15.45 -37.38 -34.48
C LEU A 812 16.53 -36.32 -34.24
N ARG A 813 16.71 -35.89 -32.99
CA ARG A 813 17.71 -34.88 -32.59
C ARG A 813 19.13 -35.36 -32.76
N VAL A 814 19.40 -36.62 -32.39
CA VAL A 814 20.70 -37.25 -32.58
C VAL A 814 21.01 -37.39 -34.08
N ALA A 815 20.03 -37.78 -34.89
CA ALA A 815 20.17 -37.79 -36.35
C ALA A 815 20.39 -36.38 -36.93
N ALA A 816 19.83 -35.33 -36.32
CA ALA A 816 20.07 -33.93 -36.66
C ALA A 816 21.47 -33.42 -36.22
N GLY A 817 22.26 -34.22 -35.50
CA GLY A 817 23.61 -33.88 -35.07
C GLY A 817 23.72 -33.30 -33.66
N GLN A 818 22.67 -33.39 -32.84
CA GLN A 818 22.78 -33.12 -31.41
C GLN A 818 23.43 -34.31 -30.69
N SER A 819 24.15 -34.06 -29.60
CA SER A 819 24.54 -35.14 -28.68
C SER A 819 23.30 -35.74 -28.03
N GLU A 820 23.32 -37.06 -27.81
CA GLU A 820 22.22 -37.79 -27.17
C GLU A 820 21.88 -37.20 -25.79
N GLU A 821 22.89 -36.84 -25.01
CA GLU A 821 22.72 -36.26 -23.67
C GLU A 821 21.97 -34.92 -23.72
N ALA A 822 22.40 -33.99 -24.59
CA ALA A 822 21.74 -32.69 -24.71
C ALA A 822 20.31 -32.80 -25.28
N ALA A 823 20.08 -33.74 -26.19
CA ALA A 823 18.74 -34.00 -26.74
C ALA A 823 17.81 -34.56 -25.66
N GLN A 824 18.29 -35.55 -24.89
CA GLN A 824 17.58 -36.16 -23.77
C GLN A 824 17.24 -35.12 -22.69
N GLU A 825 18.23 -34.34 -22.24
CA GLU A 825 18.03 -33.30 -21.22
C GLU A 825 16.96 -32.30 -21.65
N LYS A 826 17.04 -31.83 -22.90
CA LYS A 826 16.07 -30.89 -23.44
C LYS A 826 14.65 -31.48 -23.48
N MET A 827 14.51 -32.77 -23.77
CA MET A 827 13.19 -33.42 -23.77
C MET A 827 12.70 -33.65 -22.33
N GLU A 828 13.56 -34.06 -21.40
CA GLU A 828 13.21 -34.21 -19.98
C GLU A 828 12.68 -32.91 -19.39
N GLN A 829 13.35 -31.78 -19.66
CA GLN A 829 12.91 -30.45 -19.21
C GLN A 829 11.54 -30.08 -19.78
N LYS A 830 11.29 -30.39 -21.06
CA LYS A 830 10.01 -30.08 -21.72
C LYS A 830 8.86 -30.91 -21.19
N VAL A 831 9.09 -32.21 -20.93
CA VAL A 831 8.09 -33.08 -20.30
C VAL A 831 7.73 -32.52 -18.92
N ALA A 832 8.74 -32.29 -18.07
CA ALA A 832 8.52 -31.78 -16.71
C ALA A 832 7.76 -30.43 -16.73
N ALA A 833 8.22 -29.46 -17.54
CA ALA A 833 7.56 -28.17 -17.66
C ALA A 833 6.11 -28.27 -18.17
N THR A 834 5.82 -29.21 -19.07
CA THR A 834 4.45 -29.48 -19.54
C THR A 834 3.56 -29.89 -18.36
N TYR A 835 4.00 -30.86 -17.55
CA TYR A 835 3.25 -31.30 -16.36
C TYR A 835 3.11 -30.21 -15.31
N ASP A 836 4.15 -29.42 -15.06
CA ASP A 836 4.10 -28.34 -14.08
C ASP A 836 3.09 -27.25 -14.50
N HIS A 837 3.03 -26.91 -15.79
CA HIS A 837 2.04 -25.96 -16.29
C HIS A 837 0.61 -26.46 -16.14
N LEU A 838 0.36 -27.75 -16.41
CA LEU A 838 -0.97 -28.34 -16.25
C LEU A 838 -1.35 -28.51 -14.78
N THR A 839 -0.41 -28.92 -13.94
CA THR A 839 -0.60 -28.99 -12.48
C THR A 839 -0.97 -27.62 -11.94
N ARG A 840 -0.25 -26.56 -12.34
CA ARG A 840 -0.57 -25.16 -11.98
C ARG A 840 -2.00 -24.78 -12.35
N MET A 841 -2.40 -25.16 -13.57
CA MET A 841 -3.73 -24.86 -14.09
C MET A 841 -4.81 -25.56 -13.27
N VAL A 842 -4.63 -26.85 -12.99
CA VAL A 842 -5.61 -27.60 -12.22
C VAL A 842 -5.63 -27.09 -10.78
N GLN A 843 -4.48 -26.99 -10.10
CA GLN A 843 -4.35 -26.69 -8.67
C GLN A 843 -4.96 -25.37 -8.21
N ALA A 844 -5.03 -24.35 -9.07
CA ALA A 844 -5.51 -23.04 -8.67
C ALA A 844 -6.91 -23.06 -8.01
N ASP A 845 -7.19 -22.00 -7.26
CA ASP A 845 -8.42 -21.73 -6.54
C ASP A 845 -9.57 -21.26 -7.48
N ASP A 846 -10.78 -21.08 -6.95
CA ASP A 846 -12.00 -20.72 -7.70
C ASP A 846 -11.99 -19.28 -8.24
N SER A 847 -10.93 -18.51 -7.94
CA SER A 847 -10.74 -17.14 -8.46
C SER A 847 -10.33 -17.09 -9.94
N ALA A 848 -9.98 -18.24 -10.52
CA ALA A 848 -9.55 -18.33 -11.91
C ALA A 848 -10.71 -18.18 -12.92
N ILE A 849 -10.37 -17.84 -14.18
CA ILE A 849 -11.37 -17.51 -15.20
C ILE A 849 -12.27 -18.71 -15.56
N ASP A 850 -11.68 -19.91 -15.67
CA ASP A 850 -12.39 -21.17 -15.85
C ASP A 850 -12.73 -21.80 -14.51
N SER A 851 -13.81 -22.57 -14.44
CA SER A 851 -14.10 -23.37 -13.25
C SER A 851 -13.07 -24.50 -13.07
N LYS A 852 -12.93 -25.01 -11.85
CA LYS A 852 -12.02 -26.14 -11.55
C LYS A 852 -12.34 -27.35 -12.45
N GLU A 853 -13.61 -27.68 -12.65
CA GLU A 853 -14.04 -28.79 -13.53
C GLU A 853 -13.62 -28.57 -14.98
N THR A 854 -13.72 -27.33 -15.46
CA THR A 854 -13.29 -26.97 -16.81
C THR A 854 -11.78 -27.12 -16.94
N ARG A 855 -11.01 -26.67 -15.95
CA ARG A 855 -9.54 -26.80 -15.95
C ARG A 855 -9.07 -28.26 -15.91
N VAL A 856 -9.72 -29.11 -15.10
CA VAL A 856 -9.46 -30.56 -15.05
C VAL A 856 -9.70 -31.20 -16.42
N MET A 857 -10.84 -30.90 -17.05
CA MET A 857 -11.17 -31.41 -18.38
C MET A 857 -10.19 -30.92 -19.45
N LEU A 858 -9.79 -29.64 -19.40
CA LEU A 858 -8.78 -29.09 -20.31
C LEU A 858 -7.41 -29.76 -20.12
N ALA A 859 -7.00 -30.05 -18.89
CA ALA A 859 -5.74 -30.73 -18.62
C ALA A 859 -5.74 -32.18 -19.15
N GLU A 860 -6.81 -32.94 -18.91
CA GLU A 860 -6.98 -34.30 -19.44
C GLU A 860 -6.96 -34.29 -20.97
N THR A 861 -7.73 -33.38 -21.60
CA THR A 861 -7.80 -33.23 -23.05
C THR A 861 -6.47 -32.80 -23.65
N PHE A 862 -5.73 -31.93 -22.96
CA PHE A 862 -4.40 -31.50 -23.42
C PHE A 862 -3.43 -32.67 -23.38
N MET A 863 -3.47 -33.54 -22.36
CA MET A 863 -2.65 -34.76 -22.33
C MET A 863 -2.97 -35.73 -23.46
N TYR A 864 -4.25 -35.89 -23.80
CA TYR A 864 -4.62 -36.69 -24.96
C TYR A 864 -3.95 -36.17 -26.24
N HIS A 865 -4.00 -34.85 -26.49
CA HIS A 865 -3.34 -34.29 -27.65
C HIS A 865 -1.82 -34.24 -27.54
N ALA A 866 -1.24 -34.08 -26.35
CA ALA A 866 0.20 -34.15 -26.17
C ALA A 866 0.73 -35.57 -26.45
N TRP A 867 -0.05 -36.60 -26.14
CA TRP A 867 0.25 -37.97 -26.53
C TRP A 867 0.08 -38.18 -28.04
N GLU A 868 -1.06 -37.76 -28.60
CA GLU A 868 -1.39 -37.92 -30.01
C GLU A 868 -1.76 -36.57 -30.68
N PRO A 869 -0.77 -35.75 -31.07
CA PRO A 869 -1.01 -34.40 -31.59
C PRO A 869 -1.89 -34.36 -32.83
N GLU A 870 -1.86 -35.42 -33.63
CA GLU A 870 -2.58 -35.51 -34.90
C GLU A 870 -4.09 -35.71 -34.73
N THR A 871 -4.55 -36.10 -33.53
CA THR A 871 -5.97 -36.29 -33.20
C THR A 871 -6.78 -35.00 -33.14
N VAL A 872 -6.12 -33.84 -33.21
CA VAL A 872 -6.82 -32.56 -33.30
C VAL A 872 -7.51 -32.44 -34.65
N ASN A 873 -8.84 -32.52 -34.67
CA ASN A 873 -9.66 -32.34 -35.85
C ASN A 873 -10.20 -30.89 -35.97
N GLN A 874 -10.24 -30.35 -37.18
CA GLN A 874 -10.70 -28.97 -37.47
C GLN A 874 -12.19 -28.88 -37.82
N GLN A 875 -12.80 -29.96 -38.34
CA GLN A 875 -14.13 -30.02 -38.95
C GLN A 875 -14.90 -28.70 -39.11
N GLY A 876 -14.83 -28.12 -40.31
CA GLY A 876 -15.66 -26.98 -40.70
C GLY A 876 -15.29 -25.61 -40.07
N TRP A 877 -14.37 -25.54 -39.09
CA TRP A 877 -14.05 -24.28 -38.40
C TRP A 877 -13.21 -23.29 -39.21
N GLY A 878 -12.61 -23.74 -40.31
CA GLY A 878 -11.64 -22.94 -41.07
C GLY A 878 -10.33 -22.68 -40.30
N SER A 879 -10.06 -23.43 -39.23
CA SER A 879 -8.85 -23.34 -38.40
C SER A 879 -7.67 -24.19 -38.90
N CYS A 880 -7.49 -24.35 -40.22
CA CYS A 880 -6.36 -25.12 -40.80
C CYS A 880 -5.01 -24.57 -40.36
N TRP A 881 -4.99 -23.29 -40.02
CA TRP A 881 -3.89 -22.58 -39.40
C TRP A 881 -3.48 -23.14 -38.03
N LEU A 882 -4.45 -23.59 -37.23
CA LEU A 882 -4.21 -24.19 -35.92
C LEU A 882 -3.51 -25.52 -36.14
N GLN A 883 -4.12 -26.49 -36.82
CA GLN A 883 -3.49 -27.81 -37.07
C GLN A 883 -2.07 -27.69 -37.65
N SER A 884 -1.87 -26.80 -38.63
CA SER A 884 -0.59 -26.66 -39.33
C SER A 884 0.52 -25.94 -38.54
N GLY A 885 0.20 -25.16 -37.52
CA GLY A 885 1.18 -24.56 -36.60
C GLY A 885 1.28 -25.28 -35.25
N TYR A 886 0.12 -25.61 -34.69
CA TYR A 886 -0.07 -26.29 -33.41
C TYR A 886 0.52 -27.69 -33.40
N ILE A 887 0.34 -28.50 -34.45
CA ILE A 887 0.84 -29.87 -34.45
C ILE A 887 2.37 -29.91 -34.63
N PRO A 888 2.98 -29.33 -35.67
CA PRO A 888 4.42 -29.52 -35.90
C PRO A 888 5.30 -28.61 -35.03
N CYS A 889 4.86 -27.38 -34.69
CA CYS A 889 5.65 -26.45 -33.89
C CYS A 889 5.16 -26.36 -32.43
N GLY A 890 3.86 -26.43 -32.19
CA GLY A 890 3.28 -26.44 -30.84
C GLY A 890 3.51 -27.79 -30.13
N LEU A 891 2.57 -28.72 -30.21
CA LEU A 891 2.63 -30.01 -29.55
C LEU A 891 3.75 -30.95 -30.04
N GLY A 892 4.24 -30.77 -31.26
CA GLY A 892 5.33 -31.56 -31.81
C GLY A 892 6.66 -31.22 -31.15
N LYS A 893 6.93 -29.93 -30.98
CA LYS A 893 8.24 -29.41 -30.55
C LYS A 893 8.22 -28.74 -29.19
N HIS A 894 7.19 -27.97 -28.86
CA HIS A 894 7.08 -27.06 -27.72
C HIS A 894 5.76 -27.26 -26.96
N THR A 895 5.53 -28.50 -26.50
CA THR A 895 4.34 -28.86 -25.71
C THR A 895 4.24 -28.05 -24.43
N ASP A 896 5.38 -27.73 -23.82
CA ASP A 896 5.54 -26.90 -22.64
C ASP A 896 5.00 -25.48 -22.87
N ASP A 897 5.38 -24.83 -23.96
CA ASP A 897 4.86 -23.50 -24.30
C ASP A 897 3.35 -23.51 -24.56
N MET A 898 2.83 -24.56 -25.21
CA MET A 898 1.38 -24.69 -25.45
C MET A 898 0.62 -24.92 -24.13
N ALA A 899 1.17 -25.74 -23.22
CA ALA A 899 0.60 -25.96 -21.90
C ALA A 899 0.65 -24.67 -21.07
N LYS A 900 1.70 -23.86 -21.20
CA LYS A 900 1.81 -22.54 -20.57
C LYS A 900 0.71 -21.60 -21.04
N VAL A 901 0.50 -21.47 -22.36
CA VAL A 901 -0.59 -20.65 -22.93
C VAL A 901 -1.92 -21.09 -22.36
N LEU A 902 -2.22 -22.40 -22.42
CA LEU A 902 -3.48 -22.93 -21.92
C LEU A 902 -3.66 -22.62 -20.43
N ALA A 903 -2.63 -22.84 -19.61
CA ALA A 903 -2.65 -22.58 -18.18
C ALA A 903 -2.83 -21.10 -17.85
N ASP A 904 -2.05 -20.20 -18.44
CA ASP A 904 -2.13 -18.76 -18.16
C ASP A 904 -3.50 -18.19 -18.49
N VAL A 905 -4.03 -18.57 -19.66
CA VAL A 905 -5.34 -18.13 -20.12
C VAL A 905 -6.45 -18.70 -19.26
N SER A 906 -6.40 -19.98 -18.90
CA SER A 906 -7.44 -20.64 -18.08
C SER A 906 -7.43 -20.17 -16.62
N LEU A 907 -6.29 -19.66 -16.14
CA LEU A 907 -6.15 -19.12 -14.80
C LEU A 907 -6.54 -17.64 -14.72
N THR A 908 -6.01 -16.83 -15.63
CA THR A 908 -6.05 -15.37 -15.48
C THR A 908 -6.88 -14.68 -16.56
N GLY A 909 -7.23 -15.38 -17.63
CA GLY A 909 -7.71 -14.74 -18.86
C GLY A 909 -6.62 -13.88 -19.51
N LYS A 910 -5.34 -14.06 -19.18
CA LYS A 910 -4.24 -13.26 -19.71
C LYS A 910 -3.11 -14.16 -20.19
N TYR A 911 -2.34 -13.66 -21.15
CA TYR A 911 -1.09 -14.29 -21.58
C TYR A 911 -0.05 -13.24 -21.92
N THR A 912 1.21 -13.49 -21.57
CA THR A 912 2.36 -12.69 -21.99
C THR A 912 3.22 -13.51 -22.94
N ASP A 913 3.42 -13.02 -24.16
CA ASP A 913 4.28 -13.69 -25.13
C ASP A 913 5.78 -13.49 -24.84
N ARG A 914 6.65 -14.22 -25.54
CA ARG A 914 8.12 -14.14 -25.35
C ARG A 914 8.73 -12.78 -25.71
N LYS A 915 7.96 -11.88 -26.33
CA LYS A 915 8.37 -10.49 -26.61
C LYS A 915 7.88 -9.52 -25.53
N GLY A 916 7.22 -10.01 -24.48
CA GLY A 916 6.66 -9.19 -23.40
C GLY A 916 5.34 -8.52 -23.75
N ASN A 917 4.67 -8.90 -24.86
CA ASN A 917 3.35 -8.37 -25.16
C ASN A 917 2.30 -9.08 -24.32
N ASN A 918 1.40 -8.30 -23.72
CA ASN A 918 0.31 -8.82 -22.89
C ASN A 918 -1.00 -8.87 -23.70
N TYR A 919 -1.73 -9.97 -23.55
CA TYR A 919 -3.03 -10.19 -24.17
C TYR A 919 -4.05 -10.51 -23.07
N ASP A 920 -5.20 -9.84 -23.11
CA ASP A 920 -6.32 -10.07 -22.20
C ASP A 920 -7.49 -10.70 -22.98
N PHE A 921 -8.10 -11.72 -22.40
CA PHE A 921 -9.18 -12.53 -22.96
C PHE A 921 -10.36 -12.50 -22.01
N LYS A 922 -11.56 -12.29 -22.56
CA LYS A 922 -12.79 -12.28 -21.77
C LYS A 922 -13.37 -13.69 -21.62
N ARG A 923 -14.09 -13.93 -20.53
CA ARG A 923 -14.66 -15.26 -20.21
C ARG A 923 -15.63 -15.76 -21.27
N ASP A 924 -16.41 -14.87 -21.87
CA ASP A 924 -17.33 -15.16 -22.98
C ASP A 924 -16.60 -15.56 -24.28
N GLN A 925 -15.40 -15.05 -24.51
CA GLN A 925 -14.58 -15.42 -25.67
C GLN A 925 -13.94 -16.80 -25.52
N LEU A 926 -13.73 -17.23 -24.28
CA LEU A 926 -13.04 -18.47 -23.94
C LEU A 926 -13.99 -19.62 -23.58
N GLY A 927 -15.26 -19.31 -23.29
CA GLY A 927 -16.23 -20.28 -22.81
C GLY A 927 -16.60 -21.35 -23.84
N ILE A 928 -16.84 -22.56 -23.35
CA ILE A 928 -17.26 -23.72 -24.15
C ILE A 928 -18.79 -23.78 -24.08
N HIS A 929 -19.46 -23.06 -24.99
CA HIS A 929 -20.90 -22.83 -24.90
C HIS A 929 -21.74 -23.73 -25.80
N SER A 930 -21.20 -24.14 -26.94
CA SER A 930 -21.92 -24.89 -27.95
C SER A 930 -21.14 -26.10 -28.45
N ARG A 931 -21.80 -26.98 -29.20
CA ARG A 931 -21.15 -28.09 -29.91
C ARG A 931 -20.00 -27.61 -30.81
N ALA A 932 -20.14 -26.41 -31.37
CA ALA A 932 -19.12 -25.74 -32.18
C ALA A 932 -18.03 -25.04 -31.36
N ASP A 933 -18.04 -25.16 -30.03
CA ASP A 933 -16.96 -24.72 -29.13
C ASP A 933 -16.28 -25.92 -28.42
N GLY A 934 -16.67 -27.15 -28.79
CA GLY A 934 -16.21 -28.40 -28.17
C GLY A 934 -17.15 -28.96 -27.10
N ALA A 935 -18.34 -28.38 -26.88
CA ALA A 935 -19.30 -28.97 -25.95
C ALA A 935 -19.79 -30.34 -26.44
N GLY A 936 -19.70 -31.36 -25.58
CA GLY A 936 -20.05 -32.75 -25.91
C GLY A 936 -18.93 -33.53 -26.61
N TRP A 937 -17.74 -32.95 -26.79
CA TRP A 937 -16.54 -33.67 -27.17
C TRP A 937 -16.06 -34.58 -26.02
N SER A 938 -15.56 -35.77 -26.35
CA SER A 938 -14.88 -36.65 -25.40
C SER A 938 -13.76 -37.42 -26.08
N ILE A 939 -12.82 -37.94 -25.29
CA ILE A 939 -11.72 -38.77 -25.81
C ILE A 939 -12.26 -39.99 -26.58
N GLN A 940 -13.39 -40.57 -26.14
CA GLN A 940 -14.02 -41.73 -26.80
C GLN A 940 -14.59 -41.42 -28.18
N ASN A 941 -14.94 -40.16 -28.46
CA ASN A 941 -15.48 -39.76 -29.76
C ASN A 941 -14.50 -38.94 -30.61
N ALA A 942 -13.25 -38.76 -30.13
CA ALA A 942 -12.23 -37.93 -30.79
C ALA A 942 -11.93 -38.37 -32.23
N THR A 943 -11.96 -39.68 -32.48
CA THR A 943 -11.59 -40.30 -33.78
C THR A 943 -12.79 -40.62 -34.69
N GLN A 944 -14.02 -40.26 -34.30
CA GLN A 944 -15.21 -40.54 -35.10
C GLN A 944 -15.33 -39.58 -36.29
N ASP A 945 -15.82 -40.06 -37.43
CA ASP A 945 -16.23 -39.22 -38.55
C ASP A 945 -17.33 -38.26 -38.06
N ASN A 946 -17.08 -36.94 -38.13
CA ASN A 946 -17.88 -35.85 -37.53
C ASN A 946 -17.58 -35.46 -36.06
N SER A 947 -16.46 -35.94 -35.49
CA SER A 947 -15.93 -35.44 -34.21
C SER A 947 -15.68 -33.93 -34.23
N GLN A 948 -16.30 -33.22 -33.30
CA GLN A 948 -16.09 -31.77 -33.17
C GLN A 948 -14.66 -31.48 -32.71
N PRO A 949 -14.16 -30.25 -32.88
CA PRO A 949 -12.86 -29.90 -32.32
C PRO A 949 -12.90 -29.96 -30.80
N SER A 950 -11.77 -30.35 -30.22
CA SER A 950 -11.68 -30.50 -28.78
C SER A 950 -11.75 -29.15 -28.05
N PRO A 951 -12.15 -29.14 -26.78
CA PRO A 951 -12.11 -27.96 -25.93
C PRO A 951 -10.74 -27.25 -25.90
N VAL A 952 -9.64 -28.00 -25.94
CA VAL A 952 -8.28 -27.44 -25.99
C VAL A 952 -7.99 -26.79 -27.34
N ALA A 953 -8.36 -27.44 -28.44
CA ALA A 953 -8.21 -26.86 -29.77
C ALA A 953 -9.00 -25.56 -29.90
N HIS A 954 -10.23 -25.52 -29.37
CA HIS A 954 -11.02 -24.29 -29.27
C HIS A 954 -10.31 -23.20 -28.49
N ARG A 955 -9.84 -23.53 -27.30
CA ARG A 955 -9.21 -22.57 -26.40
C ARG A 955 -8.00 -21.92 -27.06
N LEU A 956 -7.16 -22.73 -27.71
CA LEU A 956 -5.97 -22.26 -28.38
C LEU A 956 -6.29 -21.50 -29.66
N ASP A 957 -7.29 -21.91 -30.46
CA ASP A 957 -7.73 -21.13 -31.64
C ASP A 957 -8.16 -19.71 -31.24
N ARG A 958 -8.99 -19.58 -30.20
CA ARG A 958 -9.43 -18.27 -29.67
C ARG A 958 -8.31 -17.43 -29.11
N THR A 959 -7.34 -18.07 -28.44
CA THR A 959 -6.24 -17.36 -27.80
C THR A 959 -5.19 -16.91 -28.81
N LEU A 960 -4.70 -17.84 -29.62
CA LEU A 960 -3.59 -17.64 -30.53
C LEU A 960 -3.98 -16.73 -31.72
N SER A 961 -5.25 -16.75 -32.15
CA SER A 961 -5.74 -15.88 -33.21
C SER A 961 -5.65 -14.38 -32.88
N VAL A 962 -5.74 -14.02 -31.60
CA VAL A 962 -5.61 -12.63 -31.12
C VAL A 962 -4.16 -12.14 -31.21
N MET A 963 -3.19 -13.04 -31.27
CA MET A 963 -1.77 -12.70 -31.38
C MET A 963 -1.33 -12.39 -32.82
N ASP A 964 -2.19 -12.65 -33.81
CA ASP A 964 -1.98 -12.21 -35.19
C ASP A 964 -2.16 -10.68 -35.30
N ARG A 965 -1.29 -9.99 -36.03
CA ARG A 965 -1.12 -8.52 -35.95
C ARG A 965 -2.43 -7.72 -36.06
N GLY A 966 -2.84 -7.08 -34.94
CA GLY A 966 -4.02 -6.20 -34.88
C GLY A 966 -3.95 -5.03 -33.88
N ALA A 967 -2.80 -4.67 -33.31
CA ALA A 967 -2.71 -3.52 -32.39
C ALA A 967 -2.79 -2.14 -33.06
N GLY A 968 -2.83 -2.07 -34.40
CA GLY A 968 -2.91 -0.82 -35.19
C GLY A 968 -4.23 -0.61 -35.96
N TYR A 969 -5.19 -1.52 -35.85
CA TYR A 969 -6.51 -1.38 -36.48
C TYR A 969 -7.56 -1.54 -35.38
N GLY A 970 -8.14 -0.44 -34.94
CA GLY A 970 -9.00 -0.36 -33.76
C GLY A 970 -10.03 -1.49 -33.66
N GLY A 971 -9.77 -2.43 -32.76
CA GLY A 971 -10.67 -3.52 -32.37
C GLY A 971 -10.03 -4.90 -32.51
N ALA A 972 -10.05 -5.68 -31.44
CA ALA A 972 -9.86 -7.13 -31.50
C ALA A 972 -10.99 -7.72 -32.36
N GLY A 973 -10.69 -8.08 -33.62
CA GLY A 973 -11.71 -8.67 -34.47
C GLY A 973 -11.37 -8.63 -35.95
N ASN A 974 -10.91 -9.76 -36.47
CA ASN A 974 -11.71 -10.48 -37.47
C ASN A 974 -11.19 -11.93 -37.63
N SER A 975 -11.80 -12.88 -36.94
CA SER A 975 -11.53 -14.32 -37.13
C SER A 975 -11.78 -14.79 -38.57
N GLN A 976 -12.52 -14.03 -39.39
CA GLN A 976 -12.68 -14.32 -40.82
C GLN A 976 -11.44 -14.01 -41.66
N ARG A 977 -10.51 -13.15 -41.22
CA ARG A 977 -9.28 -12.88 -41.98
C ARG A 977 -8.27 -14.02 -41.91
N ILE A 978 -8.21 -14.73 -40.78
CA ILE A 978 -7.38 -15.94 -40.63
C ILE A 978 -7.84 -17.06 -41.57
N ARG A 979 -9.13 -17.08 -41.94
CA ARG A 979 -9.69 -18.05 -42.90
C ARG A 979 -9.17 -17.89 -44.34
N THR A 980 -8.46 -16.82 -44.70
CA THR A 980 -8.14 -16.52 -46.12
C THR A 980 -6.68 -16.20 -46.47
N GLY A 981 -5.72 -16.22 -45.54
CA GLY A 981 -4.31 -15.95 -45.92
C GLY A 981 -3.26 -16.27 -44.87
N GLY A 982 -2.34 -17.18 -45.20
CA GLY A 982 -1.27 -17.72 -44.35
C GLY A 982 -0.14 -16.77 -43.93
N GLY A 983 -0.44 -15.60 -43.38
CA GLY A 983 0.55 -14.63 -42.91
C GLY A 983 0.88 -14.66 -41.41
N GLY A 984 -0.07 -15.06 -40.55
CA GLY A 984 0.05 -14.90 -39.10
C GLY A 984 0.71 -16.06 -38.35
N GLN A 985 0.52 -17.29 -38.81
CA GLN A 985 0.87 -18.51 -38.06
C GLN A 985 2.35 -18.56 -37.63
N ARG A 986 3.26 -18.23 -38.55
CA ARG A 986 4.70 -18.20 -38.25
C ARG A 986 5.02 -17.18 -37.17
N GLU A 987 4.39 -16.00 -37.21
CA GLU A 987 4.61 -14.96 -36.23
C GLU A 987 3.99 -15.31 -34.88
N ILE A 988 2.79 -15.89 -34.86
CA ILE A 988 2.13 -16.38 -33.65
C ILE A 988 2.99 -17.45 -32.98
N MET A 989 3.39 -18.48 -33.73
CA MET A 989 4.26 -19.53 -33.19
C MET A 989 5.57 -18.96 -32.69
N ARG A 990 6.22 -18.06 -33.45
CA ARG A 990 7.45 -17.39 -33.00
C ARG A 990 7.25 -16.57 -31.72
N ARG A 991 6.09 -15.94 -31.52
CA ARG A 991 5.78 -15.18 -30.29
C ARG A 991 5.60 -16.11 -29.09
N VAL A 992 4.97 -17.26 -29.30
CA VAL A 992 4.67 -18.21 -28.24
C VAL A 992 5.89 -19.07 -27.90
N THR A 993 6.48 -19.71 -28.92
CA THR A 993 7.54 -20.71 -28.76
C THR A 993 8.95 -20.20 -28.99
N GLY A 994 9.09 -18.99 -29.54
CA GLY A 994 10.39 -18.42 -29.94
C GLY A 994 10.92 -18.96 -31.27
N ASP A 995 10.33 -20.03 -31.80
CA ASP A 995 10.80 -20.70 -33.02
C ASP A 995 9.91 -20.38 -34.22
N GLU A 996 10.53 -20.34 -35.41
CA GLU A 996 9.78 -20.23 -36.66
C GLU A 996 9.24 -21.61 -37.09
N LEU A 997 7.98 -21.62 -37.52
CA LEU A 997 7.33 -22.79 -38.08
C LEU A 997 7.98 -23.19 -39.42
N LEU A 998 8.46 -24.42 -39.52
CA LEU A 998 9.01 -24.97 -40.76
C LEU A 998 7.89 -25.11 -41.81
N TYR A 999 8.15 -24.62 -43.02
CA TYR A 999 7.24 -24.75 -44.16
C TYR A 999 7.91 -25.54 -45.29
N THR A 1000 7.36 -26.69 -45.65
CA THR A 1000 7.78 -27.49 -46.81
C THR A 1000 6.65 -28.43 -47.26
N ASN A 1001 6.49 -28.63 -48.58
CA ASN A 1001 5.51 -29.61 -49.11
C ASN A 1001 6.00 -31.04 -48.92
N TYR A 1002 7.32 -31.23 -49.02
CA TYR A 1002 8.07 -32.43 -48.71
C TYR A 1002 9.56 -32.01 -48.61
N PRO A 1003 10.34 -32.50 -47.63
CA PRO A 1003 11.70 -32.01 -47.39
C PRO A 1003 12.70 -32.52 -48.45
N HIS A 1004 12.88 -31.76 -49.54
CA HIS A 1004 13.71 -32.15 -50.68
C HIS A 1004 15.20 -31.86 -50.48
N SER A 1005 15.53 -30.83 -49.71
CA SER A 1005 16.91 -30.47 -49.39
C SER A 1005 17.38 -31.04 -48.05
N ARG A 1006 18.69 -31.25 -47.91
CA ARG A 1006 19.29 -31.63 -46.61
C ARG A 1006 18.93 -30.62 -45.51
N LYS A 1007 18.84 -29.33 -45.85
CA LYS A 1007 18.46 -28.25 -44.93
C LYS A 1007 17.02 -28.42 -44.43
N GLU A 1008 16.07 -28.71 -45.32
CA GLU A 1008 14.67 -28.96 -44.92
C GLU A 1008 14.53 -30.25 -44.13
N ARG A 1009 15.26 -31.31 -44.49
CA ARG A 1009 15.27 -32.56 -43.71
C ARG A 1009 15.83 -32.35 -42.31
N LEU A 1010 16.94 -31.61 -42.19
CA LEU A 1010 17.52 -31.23 -40.90
C LEU A 1010 16.50 -30.48 -40.04
N ALA A 1011 15.88 -29.45 -40.61
CA ALA A 1011 14.87 -28.67 -39.91
C ALA A 1011 13.65 -29.54 -39.51
N MET A 1012 13.29 -30.53 -40.33
CA MET A 1012 12.20 -31.45 -40.03
C MET A 1012 12.55 -32.41 -38.90
N LEU A 1013 13.78 -32.94 -38.85
CA LEU A 1013 14.28 -33.71 -37.70
C LEU A 1013 14.29 -32.87 -36.42
N GLU A 1014 14.68 -31.60 -36.52
CA GLU A 1014 14.68 -30.68 -35.39
C GLU A 1014 13.28 -30.19 -34.99
N ALA A 1015 12.30 -30.24 -35.88
CA ALA A 1015 10.94 -29.78 -35.58
C ALA A 1015 10.02 -30.93 -35.18
N GLY A 1016 10.31 -32.16 -35.61
CA GLY A 1016 9.38 -33.29 -35.53
C GLY A 1016 8.21 -33.17 -36.52
N GLY A 1017 8.19 -32.15 -37.38
CA GLY A 1017 7.13 -31.91 -38.35
C GLY A 1017 7.31 -30.62 -39.14
N ALA A 1018 6.39 -30.36 -40.07
CA ALA A 1018 6.36 -29.17 -40.90
C ALA A 1018 4.93 -28.80 -41.31
N GLN A 1019 4.72 -27.52 -41.59
CA GLN A 1019 3.58 -27.04 -42.35
C GLN A 1019 3.80 -27.28 -43.85
N ARG A 1020 2.75 -27.69 -44.56
CA ARG A 1020 2.73 -27.85 -46.02
C ARG A 1020 1.60 -27.04 -46.66
N SER A 1021 1.74 -26.72 -47.95
CA SER A 1021 0.62 -26.19 -48.73
C SER A 1021 -0.48 -27.25 -48.85
N GLY A 1022 -1.71 -26.86 -48.54
CA GLY A 1022 -2.91 -27.67 -48.77
C GLY A 1022 -3.62 -27.33 -50.09
N GLY A 1023 -3.11 -26.37 -50.86
CA GLY A 1023 -3.79 -25.77 -52.02
C GLY A 1023 -4.24 -24.31 -51.76
N PRO A 1024 -4.87 -23.63 -52.73
CA PRO A 1024 -5.33 -22.25 -52.57
C PRO A 1024 -6.25 -22.08 -51.35
N GLY A 1025 -5.83 -21.25 -50.40
CA GLY A 1025 -6.58 -20.97 -49.16
C GLY A 1025 -6.47 -22.05 -48.07
N HIS A 1026 -5.57 -23.02 -48.21
CA HIS A 1026 -5.50 -24.18 -47.32
C HIS A 1026 -4.06 -24.57 -46.95
N VAL A 1027 -3.86 -25.05 -45.73
CA VAL A 1027 -2.56 -25.47 -45.20
C VAL A 1027 -2.73 -26.80 -44.48
N ALA A 1028 -1.78 -27.71 -44.63
CA ALA A 1028 -1.83 -29.04 -44.02
C ALA A 1028 -0.55 -29.32 -43.22
N THR A 1029 -0.49 -30.47 -42.56
CA THR A 1029 0.62 -30.83 -41.67
C THR A 1029 1.39 -32.05 -42.18
N LEU A 1030 2.71 -32.05 -41.98
CA LEU A 1030 3.56 -33.23 -41.98
C LEU A 1030 4.07 -33.43 -40.55
N ALA A 1031 3.91 -34.63 -39.98
CA ALA A 1031 4.43 -34.99 -38.67
C ALA A 1031 5.37 -36.20 -38.80
N MET A 1032 6.43 -36.23 -37.99
CA MET A 1032 7.30 -37.40 -37.85
C MET A 1032 6.80 -38.25 -36.70
N ARG A 1033 6.47 -39.51 -36.97
CA ARG A 1033 6.00 -40.47 -35.98
C ARG A 1033 6.86 -41.72 -35.99
N LYS A 1034 7.27 -42.19 -34.82
CA LYS A 1034 7.93 -43.49 -34.68
C LYS A 1034 6.88 -44.59 -34.68
N ILE A 1035 7.09 -45.61 -35.49
CA ILE A 1035 6.17 -46.74 -35.67
C ILE A 1035 7.00 -48.03 -35.72
N GLY A 1036 6.95 -48.80 -34.63
CA GLY A 1036 7.89 -49.90 -34.43
C GLY A 1036 9.33 -49.38 -34.40
N GLU A 1037 10.20 -49.96 -35.21
CA GLU A 1037 11.61 -49.54 -35.36
C GLU A 1037 11.83 -48.44 -36.42
N ASN A 1038 10.78 -48.02 -37.13
CA ASN A 1038 10.91 -47.10 -38.26
C ASN A 1038 10.27 -45.75 -37.95
N TRP A 1039 10.74 -44.72 -38.64
CA TRP A 1039 10.11 -43.40 -38.65
C TRP A 1039 9.21 -43.24 -39.85
N ALA A 1040 8.06 -42.60 -39.69
CA ALA A 1040 7.14 -42.29 -40.77
C ALA A 1040 6.92 -40.79 -40.86
N ILE A 1041 6.75 -40.29 -42.08
CA ILE A 1041 6.17 -38.96 -42.31
C ILE A 1041 4.68 -39.17 -42.51
N VAL A 1042 3.91 -38.64 -41.57
CA VAL A 1042 2.45 -38.69 -41.57
C VAL A 1042 1.92 -37.35 -42.06
N ARG A 1043 1.10 -37.38 -43.11
CA ARG A 1043 0.33 -36.24 -43.58
C ARG A 1043 -0.98 -36.20 -42.81
N GLY A 1044 -1.26 -35.09 -42.15
CA GLY A 1044 -2.57 -34.81 -41.61
C GLY A 1044 -3.62 -34.66 -42.71
N ASP A 1045 -4.73 -35.38 -42.64
CA ASP A 1045 -5.88 -35.18 -43.55
C ASP A 1045 -6.98 -34.35 -42.87
N GLN A 1046 -7.31 -33.20 -43.46
CA GLN A 1046 -8.21 -32.21 -42.85
C GLN A 1046 -9.69 -32.45 -43.18
N TYR A 1047 -10.00 -33.37 -44.09
CA TYR A 1047 -11.35 -33.54 -44.62
C TYR A 1047 -11.86 -34.98 -44.68
N ASP A 1048 -10.97 -35.97 -44.78
CA ASP A 1048 -11.38 -37.37 -45.01
C ASP A 1048 -11.33 -38.29 -43.77
N GLY A 1049 -11.01 -37.69 -42.61
CA GLY A 1049 -11.02 -38.33 -41.30
C GLY A 1049 -9.82 -39.24 -41.00
N ARG A 1050 -8.86 -39.43 -41.92
CA ARG A 1050 -7.71 -40.31 -41.67
C ARG A 1050 -6.39 -39.76 -42.20
N ASP A 1051 -5.43 -39.67 -41.31
CA ASP A 1051 -4.06 -39.34 -41.64
C ASP A 1051 -3.44 -40.36 -42.61
N ARG A 1052 -2.48 -39.89 -43.43
CA ARG A 1052 -1.85 -40.67 -44.49
C ARG A 1052 -0.36 -40.77 -44.27
N VAL A 1053 0.19 -41.98 -44.21
CA VAL A 1053 1.63 -42.19 -44.26
C VAL A 1053 2.12 -41.88 -45.67
N VAL A 1054 2.98 -40.86 -45.82
CA VAL A 1054 3.52 -40.43 -47.12
C VAL A 1054 4.96 -40.84 -47.34
N SER A 1055 5.66 -41.30 -46.29
CA SER A 1055 7.04 -41.78 -46.38
C SER A 1055 7.40 -42.64 -45.17
N VAL A 1056 8.25 -43.66 -45.38
CA VAL A 1056 8.84 -44.49 -44.30
C VAL A 1056 10.36 -44.34 -44.34
N ILE A 1057 10.97 -44.11 -43.19
CA ILE A 1057 12.38 -43.81 -42.98
C ILE A 1057 12.95 -44.89 -42.05
N ARG A 1058 13.81 -45.75 -42.60
CA ARG A 1058 14.47 -46.83 -41.85
C ARG A 1058 15.75 -46.37 -41.16
N ASP A 1059 16.43 -45.39 -41.77
CA ASP A 1059 17.65 -44.80 -41.24
C ASP A 1059 17.56 -43.27 -41.37
N LEU A 1060 17.46 -42.60 -40.22
CA LEU A 1060 17.34 -41.14 -40.15
C LEU A 1060 18.59 -40.41 -40.66
N LYS A 1061 19.79 -40.96 -40.44
CA LYS A 1061 21.07 -40.36 -40.88
C LYS A 1061 21.24 -40.50 -42.38
N GLN A 1062 20.92 -41.68 -42.93
CA GLN A 1062 20.90 -41.88 -44.38
C GLN A 1062 19.86 -40.95 -45.02
N TRP A 1063 18.64 -40.90 -44.48
CA TRP A 1063 17.58 -40.03 -44.99
C TRP A 1063 17.98 -38.56 -44.95
N LEU A 1064 18.58 -38.07 -43.87
CA LEU A 1064 19.09 -36.70 -43.79
C LEU A 1064 20.04 -36.38 -44.96
N ASN A 1065 20.95 -37.30 -45.27
CA ASN A 1065 21.98 -37.09 -46.29
C ASN A 1065 21.47 -37.29 -47.72
N THR A 1066 20.77 -38.39 -48.02
CA THR A 1066 20.39 -38.79 -49.38
C THR A 1066 18.94 -38.44 -49.73
N GLY A 1067 18.07 -38.26 -48.74
CA GLY A 1067 16.63 -38.13 -48.94
C GLY A 1067 15.93 -39.44 -49.31
N GLU A 1068 16.63 -40.57 -49.27
CA GLU A 1068 16.07 -41.89 -49.60
C GLU A 1068 15.09 -42.35 -48.50
N SER A 1069 13.87 -42.69 -48.90
CA SER A 1069 12.85 -43.31 -48.07
C SER A 1069 12.52 -44.71 -48.59
N ALA A 1070 12.10 -45.62 -47.72
CA ALA A 1070 11.63 -46.94 -48.12
C ALA A 1070 10.31 -46.85 -48.91
N ARG A 1071 10.05 -47.84 -49.79
CA ARG A 1071 8.74 -48.01 -50.42
C ARG A 1071 7.68 -48.26 -49.34
N ILE A 1072 6.52 -47.62 -49.48
CA ILE A 1072 5.35 -47.88 -48.65
C ILE A 1072 4.77 -49.22 -49.10
N GLU A 1073 5.10 -50.31 -48.41
CA GLU A 1073 4.53 -51.63 -48.66
C GLU A 1073 3.33 -51.86 -47.73
N ARG A 1074 2.17 -52.27 -48.26
CA ARG A 1074 0.98 -52.57 -47.44
C ARG A 1074 1.21 -53.69 -46.42
N SER A 1075 2.21 -54.55 -46.66
CA SER A 1075 2.65 -55.64 -45.77
C SER A 1075 3.43 -55.15 -44.56
N PHE A 1076 3.83 -53.87 -44.50
CA PHE A 1076 4.79 -53.37 -43.51
C PHE A 1076 4.21 -53.27 -42.10
N ALA A 1077 2.88 -53.26 -41.94
CA ALA A 1077 2.20 -53.50 -40.67
C ALA A 1077 0.67 -53.65 -40.87
N PRO A 1078 0.09 -54.83 -40.59
CA PRO A 1078 -1.36 -55.06 -40.66
C PRO A 1078 -2.16 -54.13 -39.73
N GLU A 1079 -1.56 -53.69 -38.62
CA GLU A 1079 -2.10 -52.72 -37.66
C GLU A 1079 -2.34 -51.33 -38.32
N TRP A 1080 -1.55 -50.95 -39.35
CA TRP A 1080 -1.63 -49.64 -40.03
C TRP A 1080 -2.96 -49.38 -40.74
N ASN A 1081 -3.67 -50.43 -41.18
CA ASN A 1081 -4.95 -50.29 -41.89
C ASN A 1081 -6.12 -49.88 -40.97
N LYS A 1082 -5.97 -50.01 -39.65
CA LYS A 1082 -6.98 -49.59 -38.67
C LYS A 1082 -6.88 -48.09 -38.35
N GLU A 1083 -5.68 -47.53 -38.38
CA GLU A 1083 -5.38 -46.16 -37.91
C GLU A 1083 -5.11 -45.16 -39.06
N PHE A 1084 -4.56 -45.59 -40.20
CA PHE A 1084 -4.14 -44.68 -41.29
C PHE A 1084 -4.64 -45.15 -42.67
N LYS A 1085 -4.86 -44.21 -43.60
CA LYS A 1085 -5.00 -44.56 -45.04
C LYS A 1085 -3.59 -44.67 -45.64
N ILE A 1086 -3.19 -45.89 -46.00
CA ILE A 1086 -1.97 -46.13 -46.76
C ILE A 1086 -2.22 -45.67 -48.20
N ALA A 1087 -1.55 -44.60 -48.64
CA ALA A 1087 -1.68 -44.13 -50.02
C ALA A 1087 -1.07 -45.16 -50.97
N ASP A 1088 -1.89 -45.75 -51.84
CA ASP A 1088 -1.40 -46.69 -52.84
C ASP A 1088 -0.46 -45.97 -53.83
N ASN A 1089 0.77 -46.48 -53.95
CA ASN A 1089 1.69 -46.22 -55.05
C ASN A 1089 2.05 -44.75 -55.34
N VAL A 1090 2.42 -43.97 -54.33
CA VAL A 1090 3.05 -42.65 -54.58
C VAL A 1090 4.57 -42.81 -54.65
N LYS A 1091 5.17 -42.61 -55.83
CA LYS A 1091 6.63 -42.56 -56.00
C LYS A 1091 7.12 -41.14 -55.64
N PRO A 1092 8.35 -40.94 -55.16
CA PRO A 1092 8.93 -39.60 -54.96
C PRO A 1092 8.85 -38.68 -56.19
N SER A 1093 8.76 -39.26 -57.40
CA SER A 1093 8.54 -38.54 -58.66
C SER A 1093 7.15 -37.91 -58.80
N ASP A 1094 6.15 -38.38 -58.06
CA ASP A 1094 4.77 -37.86 -58.11
C ASP A 1094 4.60 -36.51 -57.40
N PHE A 1095 5.62 -36.09 -56.63
CA PHE A 1095 5.70 -34.77 -55.99
C PHE A 1095 6.45 -33.74 -56.82
N ARG A 1096 6.85 -34.04 -58.07
CA ARG A 1096 7.40 -33.02 -58.98
C ARG A 1096 6.29 -32.06 -59.40
N PRO A 1097 6.47 -30.73 -59.29
CA PRO A 1097 5.51 -29.79 -59.85
C PRO A 1097 5.61 -29.84 -61.38
N GLY A 1098 4.82 -30.72 -62.00
CA GLY A 1098 4.54 -30.64 -63.43
C GLY A 1098 3.62 -29.45 -63.70
N PRO A 1099 3.78 -28.70 -64.80
CA PRO A 1099 3.03 -27.47 -65.06
C PRO A 1099 1.50 -27.66 -65.16
N ASN A 1100 0.98 -28.89 -65.21
CA ASN A 1100 -0.44 -29.19 -65.42
C ASN A 1100 -1.10 -30.12 -64.37
N ARG A 1101 -0.49 -30.40 -63.21
CA ARG A 1101 -1.04 -31.39 -62.24
C ARG A 1101 -1.97 -30.84 -61.14
N PHE A 1102 -2.54 -29.65 -61.33
CA PHE A 1102 -3.42 -29.01 -60.33
C PHE A 1102 -4.84 -29.64 -60.19
N ASN A 1103 -5.19 -30.71 -60.92
CA ASN A 1103 -6.58 -31.17 -61.03
C ASN A 1103 -6.89 -32.62 -60.62
N ASP A 1104 -5.93 -33.44 -60.14
CA ASP A 1104 -6.24 -34.86 -59.87
C ASP A 1104 -7.03 -35.09 -58.55
N ASP A 1105 -7.06 -34.12 -57.62
CA ASP A 1105 -7.89 -34.19 -56.39
C ASP A 1105 -9.38 -33.84 -56.62
N ASP A 1106 -9.76 -33.38 -57.82
CA ASP A 1106 -11.15 -32.99 -58.16
C ASP A 1106 -11.96 -34.11 -58.84
N ASN A 1107 -11.34 -35.22 -59.25
CA ASN A 1107 -12.01 -36.27 -60.04
C ASN A 1107 -12.88 -37.25 -59.23
N ASP A 1108 -12.80 -37.26 -57.89
CA ASP A 1108 -13.64 -38.12 -57.04
C ASP A 1108 -14.91 -37.43 -56.50
N ARG A 1109 -15.28 -36.27 -57.05
CA ARG A 1109 -16.50 -35.53 -56.65
C ARG A 1109 -17.57 -35.54 -57.75
N PRO A 1110 -18.83 -35.95 -57.46
CA PRO A 1110 -19.95 -35.56 -58.32
C PRO A 1110 -20.17 -34.05 -58.20
N VAL A 1111 -19.79 -33.31 -59.24
CA VAL A 1111 -19.95 -31.85 -59.33
C VAL A 1111 -21.43 -31.47 -59.18
N ARG A 1112 -21.79 -30.79 -58.08
CA ARG A 1112 -23.08 -30.09 -57.99
C ARG A 1112 -22.97 -28.72 -58.67
N PRO A 1113 -23.93 -28.32 -59.52
CA PRO A 1113 -23.82 -27.08 -60.29
C PRO A 1113 -23.98 -25.84 -59.40
N PHE A 1114 -22.97 -24.97 -59.44
CA PHE A 1114 -22.99 -23.63 -58.86
C PHE A 1114 -23.99 -22.72 -59.60
N ARG A 1115 -25.08 -22.33 -58.95
CA ARG A 1115 -25.91 -21.19 -59.40
C ARG A 1115 -25.22 -19.88 -59.00
N ARG A 1116 -24.67 -19.17 -59.98
CA ARG A 1116 -24.28 -17.75 -59.85
C ARG A 1116 -25.55 -16.90 -59.68
N PHE A 1117 -25.69 -16.21 -58.55
CA PHE A 1117 -26.60 -15.07 -58.43
C PHE A 1117 -25.78 -13.78 -58.37
N PHE A 1118 -25.82 -13.02 -59.47
CA PHE A 1118 -25.50 -11.60 -59.45
C PHE A 1118 -26.63 -10.85 -58.74
N ARG A 1119 -26.31 -9.93 -57.83
CA ARG A 1119 -27.18 -8.76 -57.60
C ARG A 1119 -26.37 -7.47 -57.52
N ARG A 1120 -26.91 -6.51 -58.27
CA ARG A 1120 -26.47 -5.14 -58.55
C ARG A 1120 -26.46 -4.25 -57.30
N ARG A 1121 -25.61 -3.22 -57.37
CA ARG A 1121 -25.67 -1.99 -56.60
C ARG A 1121 -27.07 -1.34 -56.65
N GLY A 1122 -27.53 -0.91 -55.48
CA GLY A 1122 -28.45 0.17 -55.20
C GLY A 1122 -27.93 0.86 -53.96
#